data_AF-A0A3N2ATL3-F1
#
_entry.id   AF-A0A3N2ATL3-F1
#
_cell.length_a   1.000
_cell.length_b   1.000
_cell.length_c   1.000
_cell.angle_alpha   90.00
_cell.angle_beta   90.00
_cell.angle_gamma   90.00
#
_symmetry.space_group_name_H-M   'P 1'
#
loop_
_entity.id
_entity.type
_entity.pdbx_description
1 polymer ?
#
loop_
_entity_poly.entity_id
_entity_poly.type
_entity_poly.pdbx_seq_one_letter_code
_entity_poly.pdbx_strand_id
1 'polypeptide(L)'
;MTAPAFTAAPERPATTAAAPRDRRRPRSRAGLVETLALAALPVAWLWSTQSVLGTEWLWPVLLAVVSMGIAAALARAAWSTFAGSAAAAIVGVGWTTALTAADDALIGVIPTPASVEESLRVLTVGVQDVAWAIATPIALEPPVLAVVVVAAAVLAVHVDLIGLALRAPAIAILFAAVPLLLPIAFRVDVPWWHALPGVAASALALAAPSIDERLVLGRPWAGPIGLVAVAALVAVAVPLVAPSPREVDVDLPTLDDLFQPSTPILDASIDLGDELRRPDPRSVFTYATTDGQPTVTRVTTLSQAGPNGFVDVEPQAAEPAVLVEGADAAPLLQMTVRMSDVRAESLPMPERALDVAPPDGAGWDDANDALRVESGVVESGLEYTATGSRSPLLEVLPAGTGSTGHDAWLELPPEAQAIGAQGAALVDEGMSAGGRVLAVHGFMTSGVWNYSEQLDLPGFAGGGGTGWDALAGFLETRAGYCVHYASATATLLRGAGVPSRVVIGFLPGAEIAGGRSVTTNDFHAWAEAWVDGAGWVRVETTPGAGTGVASPEGDETTPSPTPSATSAAPTPTLTPSASPSPSASPGASAAPGQPTAAPGPGIAIDWAAVRGWLIALGVLLLLALPMLVRAAQRALRLRRGAPGAWLELRASLADAGVRLPGSATPGEVQAAIAARAPAGAAAADRVRLAAERAVFDDGPREPGVLDDDVRRGRRALADALPPWRRVLSALLPPSLFRVVPPLHDE
;
A
#
# COMPACT_ATOMS: atom_id res chain seq x y z
N MET A 1 2.73 -100.87 41.82
CA MET A 1 2.19 -100.67 40.46
C MET A 1 2.66 -99.32 39.97
N THR A 2 3.37 -99.35 38.85
CA THR A 2 4.18 -98.29 38.24
C THR A 2 3.40 -97.51 37.17
N ALA A 3 3.66 -96.20 37.13
CA ALA A 3 3.49 -95.25 36.00
C ALA A 3 2.05 -94.82 35.61
N PRO A 4 1.84 -93.65 34.95
CA PRO A 4 2.86 -92.80 34.31
C PRO A 4 2.81 -91.29 34.62
N ALA A 5 3.98 -90.68 34.39
CA ALA A 5 4.20 -89.24 34.31
C ALA A 5 3.53 -88.66 33.06
N PHE A 6 2.82 -87.54 33.22
CA PHE A 6 2.30 -86.74 32.12
C PHE A 6 3.28 -85.62 31.79
N THR A 7 3.84 -85.72 30.59
CA THR A 7 4.65 -84.72 29.87
C THR A 7 3.89 -83.40 29.69
N ALA A 8 4.56 -82.31 30.03
CA ALA A 8 4.09 -80.94 29.83
C ALA A 8 3.94 -80.62 28.33
N ALA A 9 2.82 -79.99 27.97
CA ALA A 9 2.56 -79.44 26.65
C ALA A 9 3.40 -78.17 26.40
N PRO A 10 3.82 -77.89 25.15
CA PRO A 10 4.65 -76.74 24.84
C PRO A 10 3.87 -75.42 25.02
N GLU A 11 4.53 -74.44 25.63
CA GLU A 11 4.06 -73.07 25.79
C GLU A 11 3.63 -72.48 24.44
N ARG A 12 2.35 -72.05 24.36
CA ARG A 12 1.92 -71.12 23.32
C ARG A 12 2.60 -69.78 23.60
N PRO A 13 3.26 -69.13 22.63
CA PRO A 13 3.80 -67.80 22.83
C PRO A 13 2.65 -66.87 23.21
N ALA A 14 2.85 -66.11 24.28
CA ALA A 14 1.95 -65.07 24.72
C ALA A 14 1.57 -64.21 23.52
N THR A 15 0.29 -64.23 23.14
CA THR A 15 -0.28 -63.20 22.28
C THR A 15 0.01 -61.87 22.97
N THR A 16 1.00 -61.15 22.44
CA THR A 16 1.22 -59.73 22.71
C THR A 16 -0.14 -59.07 22.74
N ALA A 17 -0.55 -58.61 23.92
CA ALA A 17 -1.72 -57.77 24.08
C ALA A 17 -1.61 -56.70 23.01
N ALA A 18 -2.53 -56.74 22.04
CA ALA A 18 -2.60 -55.73 21.02
C ALA A 18 -2.65 -54.39 21.76
N ALA A 19 -1.61 -53.57 21.55
CA ALA A 19 -1.56 -52.21 22.06
C ALA A 19 -2.94 -51.59 21.78
N PRO A 20 -3.57 -50.94 22.78
CA PRO A 20 -4.90 -50.39 22.59
C PRO A 20 -4.84 -49.52 21.34
N ARG A 21 -5.57 -49.94 20.30
CA ARG A 21 -5.71 -49.16 19.06
C ARG A 21 -6.12 -47.78 19.52
N ASP A 22 -5.22 -46.84 19.31
CA ASP A 22 -5.37 -45.44 19.66
C ASP A 22 -6.74 -44.99 19.15
N ARG A 23 -7.73 -44.97 20.04
CA ARG A 23 -9.10 -44.57 19.71
C ARG A 23 -8.94 -43.12 19.29
N ARG A 24 -8.90 -42.88 17.97
CA ARG A 24 -8.78 -41.55 17.35
C ARG A 24 -9.62 -40.60 18.19
N ARG A 25 -8.96 -39.77 19.00
CA ARG A 25 -9.64 -38.77 19.83
C ARG A 25 -10.57 -38.02 18.87
N PRO A 26 -11.88 -37.94 19.13
CA PRO A 26 -12.77 -37.17 18.28
C PRO A 26 -12.17 -35.78 18.15
N ARG A 27 -11.88 -35.35 16.92
CA ARG A 27 -11.28 -34.05 16.61
C ARG A 27 -12.04 -32.99 17.39
N SER A 28 -11.46 -32.50 18.48
CA SER A 28 -12.09 -31.51 19.36
C SER A 28 -12.49 -30.33 18.51
N ARG A 29 -13.78 -29.96 18.52
CA ARG A 29 -14.21 -28.69 17.92
C ARG A 29 -13.46 -27.59 18.67
N ALA A 30 -13.00 -26.57 17.94
CA ALA A 30 -12.34 -25.42 18.57
C ALA A 30 -13.22 -24.88 19.70
N GLY A 31 -12.60 -24.57 20.82
CA GLY A 31 -13.31 -24.08 21.98
C GLY A 31 -13.77 -22.64 21.80
N LEU A 32 -14.63 -22.17 22.70
CA LEU A 32 -15.19 -20.82 22.64
C LEU A 32 -14.09 -19.78 22.87
N VAL A 33 -13.14 -20.06 23.78
CA VAL A 33 -12.03 -19.16 24.08
C VAL A 33 -11.06 -19.09 22.91
N GLU A 34 -10.74 -20.23 22.28
CA GLU A 34 -9.91 -20.30 21.08
C GLU A 34 -10.50 -19.50 19.91
N THR A 35 -11.82 -19.61 19.71
CA THR A 35 -12.53 -18.86 18.66
C THR A 35 -12.50 -17.36 18.90
N LEU A 36 -12.73 -16.92 20.14
CA LEU A 36 -12.74 -15.50 20.50
C LEU A 36 -11.32 -14.90 20.47
N ALA A 37 -10.31 -15.65 20.93
CA ALA A 37 -8.92 -15.20 20.93
C ALA A 37 -8.39 -14.99 19.52
N LEU A 38 -8.68 -15.91 18.60
CA LEU A 38 -8.26 -15.79 17.19
C LEU A 38 -9.04 -14.72 16.43
N ALA A 39 -10.32 -14.48 16.76
CA ALA A 39 -11.08 -13.38 16.18
C ALA A 39 -10.60 -11.99 16.64
N ALA A 40 -10.07 -11.89 17.87
CA ALA A 40 -9.52 -10.65 18.41
C ALA A 40 -8.10 -10.34 17.91
N LEU A 41 -7.37 -11.34 17.40
CA LEU A 41 -5.97 -11.23 16.99
C LEU A 41 -5.71 -10.12 15.94
N PRO A 42 -6.44 -10.07 14.81
CA PRO A 42 -6.19 -9.05 13.77
C PRO A 42 -6.42 -7.64 14.31
N VAL A 43 -7.50 -7.44 15.07
CA VAL A 43 -7.86 -6.14 15.67
C VAL A 43 -6.80 -5.69 16.68
N ALA A 44 -6.28 -6.62 17.49
CA ALA A 44 -5.27 -6.32 18.49
C ALA A 44 -3.94 -5.89 17.87
N TRP A 45 -3.53 -6.50 16.75
CA TRP A 45 -2.35 -6.08 16.01
C TRP A 45 -2.58 -4.83 15.16
N LEU A 46 -3.78 -4.57 14.65
CA LEU A 46 -4.13 -3.30 14.01
C LEU A 46 -4.00 -2.09 14.94
N TRP A 47 -3.96 -2.29 16.26
CA TRP A 47 -3.63 -1.21 17.20
C TRP A 47 -2.20 -0.67 16.97
N SER A 48 -1.27 -1.47 16.43
CA SER A 48 0.10 -1.01 16.18
C SER A 48 0.19 0.02 15.06
N THR A 49 -0.81 0.12 14.17
CA THR A 49 -0.80 1.04 13.03
C THR A 49 -1.30 2.44 13.35
N GLN A 50 -1.65 2.73 14.60
CA GLN A 50 -2.23 4.01 15.01
C GLN A 50 -1.33 5.22 14.75
N SER A 51 -0.03 5.04 14.84
CA SER A 51 0.95 6.10 14.53
C SER A 51 0.99 6.44 13.03
N VAL A 52 0.55 5.50 12.16
CA VAL A 52 0.53 5.65 10.70
C VAL A 52 -0.85 6.04 10.18
N LEU A 53 -1.91 5.42 10.68
CA LEU A 53 -3.28 5.62 10.18
C LEU A 53 -4.08 6.60 11.05
N GLY A 54 -3.74 6.77 12.33
CA GLY A 54 -4.55 7.53 13.26
C GLY A 54 -5.71 6.71 13.84
N THR A 55 -6.43 7.28 14.81
CA THR A 55 -7.45 6.55 15.59
C THR A 55 -8.80 6.42 14.90
N GLU A 56 -9.10 7.27 13.92
CA GLU A 56 -10.42 7.34 13.28
C GLU A 56 -10.73 6.10 12.43
N TRP A 57 -9.68 5.51 11.87
CA TRP A 57 -9.69 4.29 11.05
C TRP A 57 -10.04 3.01 11.80
N LEU A 58 -9.81 2.98 13.11
CA LEU A 58 -9.98 1.77 13.91
C LEU A 58 -11.45 1.33 13.96
N TRP A 59 -12.38 2.27 13.96
CA TRP A 59 -13.80 1.95 14.16
C TRP A 59 -14.41 1.21 12.97
N PRO A 60 -14.27 1.68 11.71
CA PRO A 60 -14.73 0.92 10.55
C PRO A 60 -14.09 -0.46 10.45
N VAL A 61 -12.78 -0.55 10.69
CA VAL A 61 -12.05 -1.82 10.62
C VAL A 61 -12.51 -2.79 11.72
N LEU A 62 -12.72 -2.30 12.94
CA LEU A 62 -13.23 -3.09 14.05
C LEU A 62 -14.65 -3.59 13.78
N LEU A 63 -15.53 -2.76 13.22
CA LEU A 63 -16.88 -3.18 12.81
C LEU A 63 -16.83 -4.28 11.75
N ALA A 64 -15.96 -4.14 10.75
CA ALA A 64 -15.76 -5.15 9.71
C ALA A 64 -15.30 -6.48 10.32
N VAL A 65 -14.18 -6.49 11.05
CA VAL A 65 -13.58 -7.72 11.60
C VAL A 65 -14.49 -8.38 12.65
N VAL A 66 -15.18 -7.60 13.51
CA VAL A 66 -16.14 -8.16 14.48
C VAL A 66 -17.33 -8.80 13.79
N SER A 67 -17.89 -8.16 12.75
CA SER A 67 -19.02 -8.73 12.01
C SER A 67 -18.64 -10.04 11.30
N MET A 68 -17.42 -10.10 10.75
CA MET A 68 -16.84 -11.33 10.19
C MET A 68 -16.68 -12.42 11.25
N GLY A 69 -16.13 -12.09 12.42
CA GLY A 69 -15.95 -13.03 13.53
C GLY A 69 -17.28 -13.61 14.05
N ILE A 70 -18.33 -12.79 14.13
CA ILE A 70 -19.69 -13.23 14.49
C ILE A 70 -20.22 -14.20 13.43
N ALA A 71 -20.13 -13.86 12.14
CA ALA A 71 -20.58 -14.73 11.06
C ALA A 71 -19.85 -16.08 11.06
N ALA A 72 -18.55 -16.04 11.28
CA ALA A 72 -17.70 -17.22 11.39
C ALA A 72 -18.12 -18.11 12.57
N ALA A 73 -18.33 -17.53 13.75
CA ALA A 73 -18.77 -18.24 14.95
C ALA A 73 -20.16 -18.88 14.77
N LEU A 74 -21.11 -18.16 14.17
CA LEU A 74 -22.45 -18.67 13.87
C LEU A 74 -22.40 -19.84 12.86
N ALA A 75 -21.62 -19.70 11.80
CA ALA A 75 -21.47 -20.76 10.80
C ALA A 75 -20.78 -22.00 11.37
N ARG A 76 -19.76 -21.85 12.23
CA ARG A 76 -19.13 -22.99 12.95
C ARG A 76 -20.07 -23.65 13.95
N ALA A 77 -20.99 -22.91 14.55
CA ALA A 77 -21.97 -23.48 15.46
C ALA A 77 -22.96 -24.41 14.72
N ALA A 78 -23.23 -24.14 13.44
CA ALA A 78 -24.18 -24.91 12.63
C ALA A 78 -23.51 -26.00 11.76
N TRP A 79 -22.31 -25.73 11.24
CA TRP A 79 -21.61 -26.51 10.21
C TRP A 79 -20.14 -26.84 10.59
N SER A 80 -19.23 -26.88 9.60
CA SER A 80 -17.81 -27.22 9.76
C SER A 80 -16.96 -26.00 10.12
N THR A 81 -15.70 -26.23 10.52
CA THR A 81 -14.72 -25.15 10.76
C THR A 81 -14.47 -24.31 9.50
N PHE A 82 -14.42 -24.95 8.33
CA PHE A 82 -14.29 -24.29 7.02
C PHE A 82 -15.50 -23.43 6.66
N ALA A 83 -16.72 -23.84 7.05
CA ALA A 83 -17.92 -23.02 6.85
C ALA A 83 -17.84 -21.71 7.64
N GLY A 84 -17.13 -21.70 8.77
CA GLY A 84 -16.79 -20.48 9.52
C GLY A 84 -15.98 -19.48 8.70
N SER A 85 -14.84 -19.93 8.17
CA SER A 85 -13.95 -19.07 7.37
C SER A 85 -14.63 -18.60 6.07
N ALA A 86 -15.45 -19.46 5.45
CA ALA A 86 -16.25 -19.07 4.28
C ALA A 86 -17.30 -17.99 4.62
N ALA A 87 -17.98 -18.10 5.76
CA ALA A 87 -18.92 -17.07 6.21
C ALA A 87 -18.22 -15.73 6.52
N ALA A 88 -17.04 -15.76 7.13
CA ALA A 88 -16.21 -14.58 7.33
C ALA A 88 -15.83 -13.93 5.99
N ALA A 89 -15.39 -14.72 5.00
CA ALA A 89 -15.05 -14.23 3.67
C ALA A 89 -16.24 -13.57 2.95
N ILE A 90 -17.43 -14.16 3.03
CA ILE A 90 -18.66 -13.58 2.44
C ILE A 90 -18.96 -12.20 3.06
N VAL A 91 -18.84 -12.08 4.38
CA VAL A 91 -19.04 -10.79 5.07
C VAL A 91 -17.95 -9.78 4.70
N GLY A 92 -16.70 -10.23 4.56
CA GLY A 92 -15.59 -9.38 4.10
C GLY A 92 -15.78 -8.85 2.67
N VAL A 93 -16.27 -9.69 1.75
CA VAL A 93 -16.64 -9.27 0.39
C VAL A 93 -17.78 -8.25 0.45
N GLY A 94 -18.77 -8.46 1.31
CA GLY A 94 -19.85 -7.49 1.51
C GLY A 94 -19.37 -6.12 1.99
N TRP A 95 -18.45 -6.10 2.96
CA TRP A 95 -17.81 -4.86 3.41
C TRP A 95 -17.00 -4.17 2.32
N THR A 96 -16.27 -4.95 1.53
CA THR A 96 -15.49 -4.44 0.38
C THR A 96 -16.44 -3.72 -0.57
N THR A 97 -17.47 -4.43 -1.06
CA THR A 97 -18.46 -3.90 -1.99
C THR A 97 -19.21 -2.69 -1.45
N ALA A 98 -19.57 -2.69 -0.16
CA ALA A 98 -20.27 -1.55 0.45
C ALA A 98 -19.42 -0.29 0.58
N LEU A 99 -18.09 -0.42 0.69
CA LEU A 99 -17.16 0.71 0.80
C LEU A 99 -16.73 1.25 -0.55
N THR A 100 -16.67 0.40 -1.58
CA THR A 100 -16.11 0.75 -2.89
C THR A 100 -17.15 1.00 -3.97
N ALA A 101 -18.26 0.26 -3.97
CA ALA A 101 -19.16 0.20 -5.12
C ALA A 101 -20.62 -0.10 -4.71
N ALA A 102 -21.10 0.58 -3.65
CA ALA A 102 -22.44 0.35 -3.11
C ALA A 102 -23.56 0.64 -4.13
N ASP A 103 -23.36 1.62 -5.02
CA ASP A 103 -24.36 2.03 -6.01
C ASP A 103 -24.54 1.01 -7.13
N ASP A 104 -23.46 0.30 -7.50
CA ASP A 104 -23.48 -0.75 -8.52
C ASP A 104 -23.78 -2.15 -7.95
N ALA A 105 -23.86 -2.27 -6.63
CA ALA A 105 -24.07 -3.52 -5.92
C ALA A 105 -25.56 -3.84 -5.73
N LEU A 106 -25.89 -5.13 -5.75
CA LEU A 106 -27.23 -5.57 -5.39
C LEU A 106 -27.42 -5.31 -3.88
N ILE A 107 -28.48 -4.57 -3.53
CA ILE A 107 -28.79 -4.11 -2.16
C ILE A 107 -27.62 -3.40 -1.42
N GLY A 108 -26.64 -2.87 -2.16
CA GLY A 108 -25.49 -2.14 -1.61
C GLY A 108 -24.36 -2.99 -1.02
N VAL A 109 -24.49 -4.33 -1.01
CA VAL A 109 -23.54 -5.22 -0.32
C VAL A 109 -23.23 -6.49 -1.13
N ILE A 110 -24.13 -6.92 -2.01
CA ILE A 110 -23.93 -8.13 -2.82
C ILE A 110 -23.28 -7.73 -4.15
N PRO A 111 -22.08 -8.24 -4.47
CA PRO A 111 -21.34 -7.81 -5.66
C PRO A 111 -22.06 -8.20 -6.97
N THR A 112 -22.05 -7.28 -7.92
CA THR A 112 -22.39 -7.49 -9.34
C THR A 112 -21.10 -7.39 -10.17
N PRO A 113 -21.11 -7.81 -11.46
CA PRO A 113 -19.93 -7.64 -12.32
C PRO A 113 -19.45 -6.17 -12.40
N ALA A 114 -20.38 -5.22 -12.48
CA ALA A 114 -20.07 -3.79 -12.47
C ALA A 114 -19.47 -3.32 -11.13
N SER A 115 -20.04 -3.76 -10.01
CA SER A 115 -19.50 -3.38 -8.70
C SER A 115 -18.11 -3.97 -8.45
N VAL A 116 -17.77 -5.11 -9.05
CA VAL A 116 -16.43 -5.71 -8.95
C VAL A 116 -15.40 -4.88 -9.71
N GLU A 117 -15.72 -4.43 -10.92
CA GLU A 117 -14.86 -3.55 -11.70
C GLU A 117 -14.60 -2.23 -10.98
N GLU A 118 -15.66 -1.59 -10.47
CA GLU A 118 -15.53 -0.37 -9.69
C GLU A 118 -14.77 -0.59 -8.37
N SER A 119 -14.98 -1.74 -7.70
CA SER A 119 -14.20 -2.10 -6.51
C SER A 119 -12.71 -2.21 -6.81
N LEU A 120 -12.33 -2.83 -7.92
CA LEU A 120 -10.92 -2.93 -8.33
C LEU A 120 -10.34 -1.54 -8.63
N ARG A 121 -11.11 -0.65 -9.26
CA ARG A 121 -10.70 0.72 -9.55
C ARG A 121 -10.45 1.51 -8.26
N VAL A 122 -11.41 1.52 -7.33
CA VAL A 122 -11.31 2.22 -6.04
C VAL A 122 -10.18 1.65 -5.18
N LEU A 123 -9.99 0.33 -5.15
CA LEU A 123 -8.88 -0.29 -4.44
C LEU A 123 -7.52 0.05 -5.06
N THR A 124 -7.44 0.15 -6.39
CA THR A 124 -6.20 0.56 -7.07
C THR A 124 -5.83 2.00 -6.68
N VAL A 125 -6.80 2.92 -6.72
CA VAL A 125 -6.60 4.31 -6.26
C VAL A 125 -6.23 4.35 -4.78
N GLY A 126 -6.93 3.59 -3.92
CA GLY A 126 -6.62 3.55 -2.49
C GLY A 126 -5.24 2.98 -2.18
N VAL A 127 -4.75 2.00 -2.96
CA VAL A 127 -3.39 1.45 -2.80
C VAL A 127 -2.36 2.49 -3.21
N GLN A 128 -2.61 3.23 -4.29
CA GLN A 128 -1.78 4.36 -4.71
C GLN A 128 -1.77 5.45 -3.62
N ASP A 129 -2.93 5.86 -3.11
CA ASP A 129 -3.04 6.88 -2.06
C ASP A 129 -2.32 6.47 -0.76
N VAL A 130 -2.31 5.18 -0.39
CA VAL A 130 -1.49 4.66 0.72
C VAL A 130 0.00 4.70 0.40
N ALA A 131 0.38 4.26 -0.81
CA ALA A 131 1.78 4.19 -1.24
C ALA A 131 2.43 5.58 -1.40
N TRP A 132 1.66 6.58 -1.80
CA TRP A 132 2.13 7.95 -2.04
C TRP A 132 1.82 8.92 -0.89
N ALA A 133 1.48 8.40 0.30
CA ALA A 133 1.13 9.24 1.44
C ALA A 133 2.35 10.05 1.94
N ILE A 134 2.30 11.38 1.77
CA ILE A 134 3.37 12.33 2.11
C ILE A 134 3.48 12.67 3.61
N ALA A 135 2.53 12.22 4.43
CA ALA A 135 2.51 12.47 5.87
C ALA A 135 1.75 11.37 6.63
N THR A 136 2.23 11.05 7.83
CA THR A 136 1.49 10.27 8.82
C THR A 136 0.95 11.19 9.92
N PRO A 137 -0.30 11.04 10.37
CA PRO A 137 -1.25 9.98 9.99
C PRO A 137 -1.89 10.16 8.61
N ILE A 138 -2.13 9.06 7.89
CA ILE A 138 -2.80 9.08 6.57
C ILE A 138 -4.25 9.56 6.74
N ALA A 139 -4.66 10.52 5.91
CA ALA A 139 -5.99 11.10 5.95
C ALA A 139 -7.08 10.07 5.60
N LEU A 140 -8.20 10.07 6.34
CA LEU A 140 -9.34 9.16 6.19
C LEU A 140 -10.13 9.41 4.90
N GLU A 141 -9.53 9.06 3.77
CA GLU A 141 -10.17 9.09 2.46
C GLU A 141 -10.89 7.77 2.14
N PRO A 142 -12.05 7.79 1.45
CA PRO A 142 -12.82 6.58 1.17
C PRO A 142 -12.05 5.45 0.46
N PRO A 143 -11.20 5.71 -0.56
CA PRO A 143 -10.40 4.67 -1.22
C PRO A 143 -9.39 4.01 -0.28
N VAL A 144 -8.70 4.80 0.52
CA VAL A 144 -7.73 4.34 1.51
C VAL A 144 -8.44 3.52 2.60
N LEU A 145 -9.64 3.95 3.05
CA LEU A 145 -10.49 3.21 3.99
C LEU A 145 -10.87 1.83 3.45
N ALA A 146 -11.26 1.76 2.18
CA ALA A 146 -11.58 0.49 1.54
C ALA A 146 -10.37 -0.46 1.54
N VAL A 147 -9.17 0.03 1.22
CA VAL A 147 -7.94 -0.79 1.21
C VAL A 147 -7.61 -1.34 2.59
N VAL A 148 -7.65 -0.51 3.63
CA VAL A 148 -7.36 -0.95 5.00
C VAL A 148 -8.39 -1.97 5.49
N VAL A 149 -9.67 -1.77 5.20
CA VAL A 149 -10.74 -2.72 5.57
C VAL A 149 -10.60 -4.04 4.80
N VAL A 150 -10.27 -4.00 3.50
CA VAL A 150 -10.01 -5.19 2.69
C VAL A 150 -8.81 -5.95 3.23
N ALA A 151 -7.69 -5.28 3.51
CA ALA A 151 -6.51 -5.90 4.09
C ALA A 151 -6.81 -6.57 5.44
N ALA A 152 -7.55 -5.87 6.32
CA ALA A 152 -7.99 -6.41 7.60
C ALA A 152 -8.95 -7.60 7.45
N ALA A 153 -9.85 -7.58 6.47
CA ALA A 153 -10.77 -8.66 6.18
C ALA A 153 -10.03 -9.91 5.67
N VAL A 154 -9.12 -9.72 4.70
CA VAL A 154 -8.26 -10.79 4.18
C VAL A 154 -7.45 -11.40 5.33
N LEU A 155 -6.87 -10.56 6.18
CA LEU A 155 -6.09 -11.01 7.33
C LEU A 155 -6.94 -11.80 8.33
N ALA A 156 -8.15 -11.32 8.65
CA ALA A 156 -9.06 -12.01 9.55
C ALA A 156 -9.47 -13.40 9.01
N VAL A 157 -9.73 -13.53 7.71
CA VAL A 157 -10.03 -14.82 7.07
C VAL A 157 -8.82 -15.77 7.13
N HIS A 158 -7.60 -15.28 6.89
CA HIS A 158 -6.38 -16.09 6.96
C HIS A 158 -6.09 -16.58 8.38
N VAL A 159 -6.15 -15.68 9.36
CA VAL A 159 -5.95 -16.02 10.79
C VAL A 159 -6.96 -17.07 11.23
N ASP A 160 -8.21 -16.93 10.81
CA ASP A 160 -9.28 -17.87 11.11
C ASP A 160 -9.08 -19.24 10.45
N LEU A 161 -8.77 -19.26 9.15
CA LEU A 161 -8.52 -20.49 8.38
C LEU A 161 -7.31 -21.25 8.94
N ILE A 162 -6.19 -20.56 9.18
CA ILE A 162 -4.95 -21.18 9.66
C ILE A 162 -5.08 -21.59 11.13
N GLY A 163 -5.62 -20.70 11.98
CA GLY A 163 -5.74 -20.93 13.41
C GLY A 163 -6.76 -22.01 13.76
N LEU A 164 -7.96 -21.96 13.15
CA LEU A 164 -9.07 -22.84 13.52
C LEU A 164 -9.29 -24.00 12.54
N ALA A 165 -9.20 -23.77 11.23
CA ALA A 165 -9.45 -24.82 10.25
C ALA A 165 -8.23 -25.74 10.07
N LEU A 166 -7.03 -25.17 9.99
CA LEU A 166 -5.76 -25.90 9.87
C LEU A 166 -5.09 -26.23 11.23
N ARG A 167 -5.58 -25.63 12.33
CA ARG A 167 -5.09 -25.85 13.71
C ARG A 167 -3.62 -25.48 13.92
N ALA A 168 -3.20 -24.38 13.30
CA ALA A 168 -1.85 -23.85 13.43
C ALA A 168 -1.88 -22.43 14.04
N PRO A 169 -2.25 -22.27 15.33
CA PRO A 169 -2.39 -20.95 15.96
C PRO A 169 -1.07 -20.16 15.98
N ALA A 170 0.08 -20.85 16.07
CA ALA A 170 1.39 -20.20 15.97
C ALA A 170 1.63 -19.56 14.60
N ILE A 171 1.21 -20.22 13.52
CA ILE A 171 1.31 -19.66 12.16
C ILE A 171 0.30 -18.53 12.00
N ALA A 172 -0.91 -18.66 12.55
CA ALA A 172 -1.92 -17.61 12.50
C ALA A 172 -1.45 -16.31 13.18
N ILE A 173 -0.65 -16.40 14.25
CA ILE A 173 -0.04 -15.23 14.91
C ILE A 173 0.93 -14.50 13.99
N LEU A 174 1.72 -15.22 13.18
CA LEU A 174 2.65 -14.61 12.23
C LEU A 174 1.89 -13.74 11.22
N PHE A 175 0.78 -14.25 10.67
CA PHE A 175 -0.06 -13.46 9.78
C PHE A 175 -0.71 -12.29 10.52
N ALA A 176 -1.27 -12.52 11.71
CA ALA A 176 -1.93 -11.45 12.45
C ALA A 176 -0.98 -10.28 12.81
N ALA A 177 0.32 -10.54 12.93
CA ALA A 177 1.34 -9.54 13.22
C ALA A 177 1.77 -8.69 12.01
N VAL A 178 1.32 -9.00 10.78
CA VAL A 178 1.64 -8.23 9.55
C VAL A 178 1.43 -6.71 9.69
N PRO A 179 0.40 -6.19 10.40
CA PRO A 179 0.26 -4.75 10.61
C PRO A 179 1.45 -4.07 11.31
N LEU A 180 2.32 -4.81 12.01
CA LEU A 180 3.58 -4.26 12.55
C LEU A 180 4.56 -3.82 11.47
N LEU A 181 4.46 -4.37 10.26
CA LEU A 181 5.30 -3.96 9.15
C LEU A 181 4.96 -2.55 8.67
N LEU A 182 3.74 -2.06 8.91
CA LEU A 182 3.30 -0.77 8.40
C LEU A 182 4.09 0.39 9.04
N PRO A 183 4.23 0.52 10.37
CA PRO A 183 5.08 1.56 10.93
C PRO A 183 6.57 1.40 10.61
N ILE A 184 7.04 0.18 10.38
CA ILE A 184 8.42 -0.10 9.92
C ILE A 184 8.61 0.46 8.51
N ALA A 185 7.65 0.21 7.61
CA ALA A 185 7.67 0.71 6.24
C ALA A 185 7.65 2.24 6.18
N PHE A 186 6.85 2.89 7.03
CA PHE A 186 6.78 4.35 7.13
C PHE A 186 7.89 4.97 8.03
N ARG A 187 8.81 4.15 8.57
CA ARG A 187 9.88 4.58 9.50
C ARG A 187 9.39 5.48 10.66
N VAL A 188 8.18 5.22 11.16
CA VAL A 188 7.57 6.00 12.25
C VAL A 188 7.99 5.43 13.60
N ASP A 189 8.44 6.31 14.50
CA ASP A 189 8.73 5.94 15.89
C ASP A 189 7.43 5.50 16.59
N VAL A 190 7.27 4.19 16.75
CA VAL A 190 6.11 3.61 17.46
C VAL A 190 6.47 3.44 18.93
N PRO A 191 5.68 4.00 19.86
CA PRO A 191 5.82 3.65 21.26
C PRO A 191 5.65 2.14 21.46
N TRP A 192 6.58 1.49 22.16
CA TRP A 192 6.57 0.04 22.39
C TRP A 192 5.25 -0.49 22.96
N TRP A 193 4.50 0.34 23.69
CA TRP A 193 3.21 -0.03 24.27
C TRP A 193 2.11 -0.25 23.22
N HIS A 194 2.26 0.23 21.98
CA HIS A 194 1.33 -0.06 20.88
C HIS A 194 1.32 -1.55 20.48
N ALA A 195 2.38 -2.30 20.78
CA ALA A 195 2.43 -3.75 20.52
C ALA A 195 1.78 -4.59 21.63
N LEU A 196 1.52 -4.02 22.82
CA LEU A 196 0.98 -4.76 23.97
C LEU A 196 -0.36 -5.46 23.69
N PRO A 197 -1.35 -4.83 23.02
CA PRO A 197 -2.61 -5.50 22.71
C PRO A 197 -2.40 -6.74 21.83
N GLY A 198 -1.59 -6.63 20.78
CA GLY A 198 -1.26 -7.72 19.85
C GLY A 198 -0.54 -8.88 20.54
N VAL A 199 0.42 -8.58 21.41
CA VAL A 199 1.14 -9.59 22.20
C VAL A 199 0.20 -10.28 23.19
N ALA A 200 -0.63 -9.53 23.91
CA ALA A 200 -1.58 -10.10 24.85
C ALA A 200 -2.60 -11.02 24.16
N ALA A 201 -3.11 -10.61 22.99
CA ALA A 201 -4.00 -11.41 22.17
C ALA A 201 -3.31 -12.68 21.63
N SER A 202 -2.06 -12.58 21.20
CA SER A 202 -1.24 -13.71 20.74
C SER A 202 -0.98 -14.73 21.85
N ALA A 203 -0.64 -14.26 23.04
CA ALA A 203 -0.48 -15.11 24.22
C ALA A 203 -1.79 -15.78 24.63
N LEU A 204 -2.92 -15.05 24.55
CA LEU A 204 -4.24 -15.61 24.79
C LEU A 204 -4.58 -16.68 23.75
N ALA A 205 -4.29 -16.48 22.46
CA ALA A 205 -4.54 -17.45 21.41
C ALA A 205 -3.70 -18.73 21.55
N LEU A 206 -2.43 -18.62 21.98
CA LEU A 206 -1.59 -19.79 22.28
C LEU A 206 -2.07 -20.52 23.55
N ALA A 207 -2.53 -19.78 24.55
CA ALA A 207 -3.05 -20.35 25.78
C ALA A 207 -4.47 -20.92 25.60
N ALA A 208 -5.25 -20.43 24.64
CA ALA A 208 -6.67 -20.72 24.50
C ALA A 208 -7.00 -22.22 24.36
N PRO A 209 -6.28 -23.04 23.58
CA PRO A 209 -6.51 -24.49 23.56
C PRO A 209 -6.32 -25.13 24.94
N SER A 210 -5.31 -24.68 25.69
CA SER A 210 -5.05 -25.16 27.05
C SER A 210 -6.04 -24.60 28.08
N ILE A 211 -6.59 -23.40 27.86
CA ILE A 211 -7.63 -22.78 28.68
C ILE A 211 -8.94 -23.50 28.44
N ASP A 212 -9.33 -23.76 27.19
CA ASP A 212 -10.51 -24.55 26.84
C ASP A 212 -10.40 -25.97 27.40
N GLU A 213 -9.24 -26.62 27.29
CA GLU A 213 -8.98 -27.94 27.89
C GLU A 213 -9.04 -27.89 29.43
N ARG A 214 -8.52 -26.85 30.09
CA ARG A 214 -8.55 -26.70 31.57
C ARG A 214 -9.89 -26.24 32.12
N LEU A 215 -10.66 -25.45 31.38
CA LEU A 215 -12.05 -25.12 31.70
C LEU A 215 -12.94 -26.37 31.62
N VAL A 216 -12.58 -27.31 30.74
CA VAL A 216 -13.22 -28.63 30.63
C VAL A 216 -12.73 -29.60 31.71
N LEU A 217 -11.45 -29.57 32.10
CA LEU A 217 -10.80 -30.53 33.02
C LEU A 217 -10.58 -30.06 34.49
N GLY A 218 -10.85 -28.79 34.83
CA GLY A 218 -10.79 -28.28 36.21
C GLY A 218 -9.40 -28.19 36.87
N ARG A 219 -8.34 -27.92 36.10
CA ARG A 219 -6.92 -28.00 36.54
C ARG A 219 -6.33 -26.61 36.94
N PRO A 220 -5.35 -26.52 37.87
CA PRO A 220 -4.83 -25.22 38.36
C PRO A 220 -4.20 -24.34 37.28
N TRP A 221 -4.31 -23.02 37.47
CA TRP A 221 -4.11 -21.96 36.48
C TRP A 221 -2.65 -21.47 36.33
N ALA A 222 -1.70 -22.06 37.06
CA ALA A 222 -0.31 -21.57 37.12
C ALA A 222 0.44 -21.60 35.77
N GLY A 223 0.14 -22.57 34.89
CA GLY A 223 0.81 -22.72 33.59
C GLY A 223 0.45 -21.65 32.55
N PRO A 224 -0.84 -21.43 32.23
CA PRO A 224 -1.28 -20.40 31.28
C PRO A 224 -0.94 -18.98 31.74
N ILE A 225 -1.09 -18.69 33.03
CA ILE A 225 -0.72 -17.40 33.62
C ILE A 225 0.79 -17.17 33.49
N GLY A 226 1.61 -18.20 33.70
CA GLY A 226 3.06 -18.14 33.50
C GLY A 226 3.44 -17.88 32.03
N LEU A 227 2.78 -18.52 31.06
CA LEU A 227 3.04 -18.31 29.64
C LEU A 227 2.68 -16.89 29.19
N VAL A 228 1.51 -16.38 29.61
CA VAL A 228 1.08 -15.00 29.32
C VAL A 228 1.99 -13.98 29.99
N ALA A 229 2.40 -14.21 31.24
CA ALA A 229 3.33 -13.35 31.95
C ALA A 229 4.72 -13.33 31.30
N VAL A 230 5.24 -14.49 30.84
CA VAL A 230 6.52 -14.58 30.12
C VAL A 230 6.44 -13.90 28.75
N ALA A 231 5.37 -14.11 27.99
CA ALA A 231 5.18 -13.44 26.70
C ALA A 231 5.07 -11.91 26.85
N ALA A 232 4.35 -11.43 27.87
CA ALA A 232 4.29 -10.01 28.21
C ALA A 232 5.66 -9.46 28.66
N LEU A 233 6.42 -10.21 29.45
CA LEU A 233 7.76 -9.82 29.89
C LEU A 233 8.73 -9.74 28.70
N VAL A 234 8.68 -10.70 27.78
CA VAL A 234 9.51 -10.71 26.55
C VAL A 234 9.13 -9.56 25.63
N ALA A 235 7.85 -9.26 25.45
CA ALA A 235 7.43 -8.12 24.63
C ALA A 235 7.82 -6.75 25.19
N VAL A 236 7.98 -6.63 26.51
CA VAL A 236 8.52 -5.42 27.15
C VAL A 236 10.04 -5.40 27.09
N ALA A 237 10.70 -6.55 27.29
CA ALA A 237 12.16 -6.65 27.36
C ALA A 237 12.84 -6.55 25.99
N VAL A 238 12.23 -7.08 24.93
CA VAL A 238 12.82 -7.08 23.58
C VAL A 238 13.04 -5.65 23.06
N PRO A 239 12.09 -4.70 23.11
CA PRO A 239 12.33 -3.32 22.67
C PRO A 239 13.27 -2.51 23.58
N LEU A 240 13.48 -2.94 24.83
CA LEU A 240 14.39 -2.28 25.78
C LEU A 240 15.87 -2.69 25.57
N VAL A 241 16.11 -3.78 24.85
CA VAL A 241 17.43 -4.36 24.61
C VAL A 241 17.76 -4.43 23.11
N ALA A 242 16.75 -4.53 22.26
CA ALA A 242 16.90 -4.36 20.82
C ALA A 242 17.23 -2.89 20.54
N PRO A 243 18.29 -2.61 19.77
CA PRO A 243 18.60 -1.24 19.37
C PRO A 243 17.42 -0.67 18.60
N SER A 244 17.21 0.65 18.68
CA SER A 244 16.20 1.28 17.84
C SER A 244 16.50 0.98 16.35
N PRO A 245 15.50 0.96 15.46
CA PRO A 245 15.73 0.80 14.02
C PRO A 245 16.67 1.86 13.41
N ARG A 246 17.01 2.93 14.16
CA ARG A 246 18.01 3.94 13.80
C ARG A 246 19.42 3.64 14.32
N GLU A 247 19.57 2.70 15.24
CA GLU A 247 20.85 2.34 15.89
C GLU A 247 21.49 1.07 15.29
N VAL A 248 20.78 0.39 14.38
CA VAL A 248 21.23 -0.84 13.73
C VAL A 248 21.18 -0.66 12.22
N ASP A 249 22.37 -0.59 11.60
CA ASP A 249 22.61 -0.75 10.16
C ASP A 249 22.31 -2.20 9.75
N VAL A 250 21.03 -2.58 9.74
CA VAL A 250 20.58 -3.81 9.11
C VAL A 250 19.60 -3.42 8.03
N ASP A 251 20.04 -3.57 6.79
CA ASP A 251 19.24 -3.45 5.56
C ASP A 251 18.11 -4.49 5.58
N LEU A 252 16.99 -4.13 6.21
CA LEU A 252 15.73 -4.82 6.04
C LEU A 252 15.04 -4.23 4.81
N PRO A 253 14.63 -5.05 3.83
CA PRO A 253 13.93 -4.56 2.65
C PRO A 253 12.62 -3.89 3.05
N THR A 254 12.37 -2.70 2.53
CA THR A 254 11.10 -1.99 2.72
C THR A 254 10.00 -2.66 1.89
N LEU A 255 8.73 -2.29 2.14
CA LEU A 255 7.63 -2.71 1.26
C LEU A 255 7.84 -2.22 -0.19
N ASP A 256 8.61 -1.14 -0.38
CA ASP A 256 8.98 -0.62 -1.69
C ASP A 256 9.99 -1.52 -2.42
N ASP A 257 10.96 -2.10 -1.71
CA ASP A 257 11.95 -3.04 -2.27
C ASP A 257 11.32 -4.36 -2.77
N LEU A 258 10.15 -4.73 -2.22
CA LEU A 258 9.47 -5.99 -2.50
C LEU A 258 8.49 -5.93 -3.68
N PHE A 259 8.02 -4.74 -4.08
CA PHE A 259 6.89 -4.61 -5.01
C PHE A 259 7.13 -3.83 -6.31
N GLN A 260 8.24 -3.09 -6.53
CA GLN A 260 8.63 -2.61 -7.87
C GLN A 260 10.05 -1.99 -7.93
N PRO A 261 10.74 -2.02 -9.09
CA PRO A 261 12.06 -1.44 -9.26
C PRO A 261 12.01 0.09 -9.45
N SER A 262 13.13 0.73 -9.10
CA SER A 262 13.56 2.12 -9.36
C SER A 262 13.03 3.22 -8.42
N THR A 263 13.81 3.59 -7.41
CA THR A 263 14.07 5.01 -7.16
C THR A 263 14.62 5.64 -8.45
N PRO A 264 14.22 6.86 -8.84
CA PRO A 264 14.87 7.55 -9.95
C PRO A 264 16.36 7.64 -9.63
N ILE A 265 17.21 7.15 -10.54
CA ILE A 265 18.67 7.30 -10.46
C ILE A 265 19.00 8.49 -11.36
N LEU A 266 19.65 9.53 -10.82
CA LEU A 266 20.35 10.54 -11.61
C LEU A 266 21.80 10.08 -11.83
N ASP A 267 22.05 9.39 -12.93
CA ASP A 267 23.38 8.99 -13.43
C ASP A 267 23.57 9.62 -14.84
N ALA A 268 24.82 9.91 -15.20
CA ALA A 268 25.22 10.31 -16.54
C ALA A 268 24.93 9.22 -17.60
N SER A 269 24.78 7.96 -17.20
CA SER A 269 24.53 6.81 -18.09
C SER A 269 23.05 6.52 -18.41
N ILE A 270 22.11 7.34 -17.95
CA ILE A 270 20.67 7.14 -18.18
C ILE A 270 20.35 7.18 -19.67
N ASP A 271 19.60 6.18 -20.15
CA ASP A 271 18.86 6.28 -21.41
C ASP A 271 17.72 7.29 -21.23
N LEU A 272 18.02 8.57 -21.51
CA LEU A 272 17.09 9.69 -21.36
C LEU A 272 15.77 9.44 -22.08
N GLY A 273 15.78 8.64 -23.16
CA GLY A 273 14.58 8.27 -23.89
C GLY A 273 13.64 7.38 -23.06
N ASP A 274 14.17 6.47 -22.25
CA ASP A 274 13.36 5.58 -21.40
C ASP A 274 12.68 6.33 -20.24
N GLU A 275 13.34 7.34 -19.65
CA GLU A 275 12.75 8.12 -18.56
C GLU A 275 11.67 9.09 -19.06
N LEU A 276 11.88 9.74 -20.21
CA LEU A 276 10.89 10.64 -20.83
C LEU A 276 9.63 9.91 -21.30
N ARG A 277 9.76 8.64 -21.72
CA ARG A 277 8.62 7.81 -22.17
C ARG A 277 7.79 7.24 -21.02
N ARG A 278 8.14 7.49 -19.76
CA ARG A 278 7.38 6.98 -18.62
C ARG A 278 6.02 7.70 -18.51
N PRO A 279 4.95 6.95 -18.17
CA PRO A 279 3.60 7.52 -18.10
C PRO A 279 3.37 8.45 -16.89
N ASP A 280 4.12 8.28 -15.80
CA ASP A 280 3.91 9.01 -14.53
C ASP A 280 5.15 9.83 -14.12
N PRO A 281 5.16 11.17 -14.30
CA PRO A 281 6.26 12.02 -13.87
C PRO A 281 6.48 11.97 -12.35
N ARG A 282 7.75 11.85 -11.94
CA ARG A 282 8.15 11.85 -10.52
C ARG A 282 8.88 13.13 -10.17
N SER A 283 8.65 13.67 -8.98
CA SER A 283 9.37 14.85 -8.51
C SER A 283 10.84 14.50 -8.22
N VAL A 284 11.76 15.32 -8.71
CA VAL A 284 13.20 15.13 -8.56
C VAL A 284 13.77 16.12 -7.55
N PHE A 285 13.46 17.40 -7.72
CA PHE A 285 13.83 18.47 -6.79
C PHE A 285 12.95 19.70 -7.00
N THR A 286 13.03 20.63 -6.06
CA THR A 286 12.50 21.99 -6.20
C THR A 286 13.64 23.00 -6.13
N TYR A 287 13.46 24.15 -6.77
CA TYR A 287 14.44 25.24 -6.64
C TYR A 287 13.79 26.62 -6.60
N ALA A 288 14.51 27.58 -6.04
CA ALA A 288 14.17 28.99 -6.07
C ALA A 288 15.40 29.82 -6.45
N THR A 289 15.21 30.86 -7.27
CA THR A 289 16.27 31.82 -7.61
C THR A 289 15.99 33.17 -6.96
N THR A 290 17.05 33.93 -6.65
CA THR A 290 16.93 35.27 -6.04
C THR A 290 16.15 36.28 -6.89
N ASP A 291 16.09 36.09 -8.20
CA ASP A 291 15.34 36.93 -9.14
C ASP A 291 13.97 36.37 -9.51
N GLY A 292 13.61 35.17 -9.01
CA GLY A 292 12.37 34.46 -9.29
C GLY A 292 12.18 34.04 -10.75
N GLN A 293 13.18 34.20 -11.62
CA GLN A 293 13.07 33.87 -13.04
C GLN A 293 13.42 32.40 -13.29
N PRO A 294 12.70 31.70 -14.20
CA PRO A 294 13.01 30.33 -14.56
C PRO A 294 14.45 30.20 -15.11
N THR A 295 15.08 29.06 -14.86
CA THR A 295 16.39 28.72 -15.42
C THR A 295 16.47 27.22 -15.66
N VAL A 296 17.24 26.80 -16.67
CA VAL A 296 17.61 25.39 -16.81
C VAL A 296 18.59 25.03 -15.70
N THR A 297 18.60 23.77 -15.33
CA THR A 297 19.49 23.27 -14.28
C THR A 297 20.41 22.22 -14.86
N ARG A 298 21.69 22.35 -14.58
CA ARG A 298 22.73 21.43 -15.06
C ARG A 298 22.93 20.30 -14.06
N VAL A 299 23.14 19.08 -14.55
CA VAL A 299 23.56 17.94 -13.72
C VAL A 299 24.99 17.52 -14.08
N THR A 300 25.28 17.40 -15.38
CA THR A 300 26.61 17.01 -15.88
C THR A 300 26.81 17.44 -17.33
N THR A 301 28.04 17.35 -17.81
CA THR A 301 28.46 17.73 -19.15
C THR A 301 29.20 16.59 -19.84
N LEU A 302 28.78 16.27 -21.06
CA LEU A 302 29.39 15.28 -21.95
C LEU A 302 30.27 16.03 -22.96
N SER A 303 31.56 16.12 -22.63
CA SER A 303 32.51 16.96 -23.35
C SER A 303 33.31 16.21 -24.43
N GLN A 304 33.40 14.89 -24.40
CA GLN A 304 34.16 14.10 -25.37
C GLN A 304 33.24 13.43 -26.41
N ALA A 305 33.64 13.45 -27.69
CA ALA A 305 32.97 12.69 -28.74
C ALA A 305 33.54 11.27 -28.80
N GLY A 306 32.86 10.33 -28.16
CA GLY A 306 33.23 8.92 -28.09
C GLY A 306 32.79 8.11 -29.32
N PRO A 307 32.96 6.77 -29.28
CA PRO A 307 32.69 5.90 -30.44
C PRO A 307 31.19 5.82 -30.81
N ASN A 308 30.28 6.09 -29.87
CA ASN A 308 28.83 5.98 -30.08
C ASN A 308 28.05 7.26 -29.73
N GLY A 309 28.73 8.40 -29.60
CA GLY A 309 28.11 9.67 -29.21
C GLY A 309 28.95 10.45 -28.20
N PHE A 310 28.37 11.51 -27.63
CA PHE A 310 29.02 12.28 -26.58
C PHE A 310 29.04 11.50 -25.26
N VAL A 311 30.17 11.54 -24.56
CA VAL A 311 30.39 10.86 -23.28
C VAL A 311 31.00 11.82 -22.27
N ASP A 312 30.81 11.53 -21.00
CA ASP A 312 31.56 12.13 -19.91
C ASP A 312 33.01 11.61 -19.93
N VAL A 313 33.88 12.33 -19.25
CA VAL A 313 35.28 11.96 -19.08
C VAL A 313 35.53 11.54 -17.64
N GLU A 314 36.66 10.86 -17.40
CA GLU A 314 37.02 10.40 -16.05
C GLU A 314 36.97 11.58 -15.06
N PRO A 315 36.22 11.47 -13.95
CA PRO A 315 36.02 12.57 -13.01
C PRO A 315 37.34 13.13 -12.49
N GLN A 316 37.46 14.46 -12.46
CA GLN A 316 38.63 15.15 -11.94
C GLN A 316 38.25 16.13 -10.85
N ALA A 317 38.66 15.83 -9.62
CA ALA A 317 38.45 16.76 -8.51
C ALA A 317 39.32 18.01 -8.68
N ALA A 318 38.69 19.19 -8.64
CA ALA A 318 39.36 20.48 -8.55
C ALA A 318 38.50 21.51 -7.80
N GLU A 319 39.13 22.59 -7.36
CA GLU A 319 38.46 23.76 -6.77
C GLU A 319 38.80 25.02 -7.58
N PRO A 320 38.24 25.15 -8.80
CA PRO A 320 38.48 26.32 -9.62
C PRO A 320 37.82 27.56 -8.99
N ALA A 321 38.37 28.75 -9.27
CA ALA A 321 37.78 30.00 -8.80
C ALA A 321 36.41 30.31 -9.44
N VAL A 322 36.13 29.69 -10.58
CA VAL A 322 34.87 29.74 -11.31
C VAL A 322 34.56 28.31 -11.74
N LEU A 323 33.47 27.72 -11.25
CA LEU A 323 33.13 26.32 -11.53
C LEU A 323 32.85 26.07 -13.01
N VAL A 324 32.05 26.92 -13.65
CA VAL A 324 31.75 26.86 -15.09
C VAL A 324 32.26 28.12 -15.76
N GLU A 325 33.23 27.98 -16.66
CA GLU A 325 33.86 29.11 -17.35
C GLU A 325 32.82 30.04 -18.04
N GLY A 326 32.90 31.34 -17.71
CA GLY A 326 31.95 32.36 -18.19
C GLY A 326 30.75 32.60 -17.28
N ALA A 327 30.64 31.90 -16.14
CA ALA A 327 29.59 32.15 -15.15
C ALA A 327 29.64 33.57 -14.56
N ASP A 328 30.83 34.15 -14.41
CA ASP A 328 31.08 35.51 -13.92
C ASP A 328 30.88 36.62 -14.97
N ALA A 329 30.68 36.25 -16.24
CA ALA A 329 30.48 37.19 -17.34
C ALA A 329 29.04 37.72 -17.46
N ALA A 330 28.12 37.29 -16.59
CA ALA A 330 26.71 37.69 -16.60
C ALA A 330 26.18 37.98 -15.19
N PRO A 331 25.00 38.63 -15.06
CA PRO A 331 24.39 38.89 -13.76
C PRO A 331 24.22 37.60 -12.96
N LEU A 332 24.74 37.62 -11.74
CA LEU A 332 24.69 36.47 -10.85
C LEU A 332 23.30 36.31 -10.23
N LEU A 333 22.90 35.05 -10.06
CA LEU A 333 21.76 34.61 -9.29
C LEU A 333 22.23 33.61 -8.24
N GLN A 334 21.54 33.58 -7.10
CA GLN A 334 21.65 32.48 -6.16
C GLN A 334 20.46 31.55 -6.36
N MET A 335 20.74 30.26 -6.43
CA MET A 335 19.78 29.17 -6.58
C MET A 335 19.81 28.31 -5.32
N THR A 336 18.66 28.20 -4.65
CA THR A 336 18.47 27.25 -3.55
C THR A 336 17.81 26.01 -4.12
N VAL A 337 18.44 24.85 -3.95
CA VAL A 337 17.95 23.55 -4.43
C VAL A 337 17.52 22.72 -3.23
N ARG A 338 16.37 22.05 -3.34
CA ARG A 338 15.84 21.11 -2.35
C ARG A 338 15.51 19.81 -3.03
N MET A 339 16.29 18.77 -2.74
CA MET A 339 16.15 17.45 -3.35
C MET A 339 14.95 16.69 -2.78
N SER A 340 14.24 16.01 -3.67
CA SER A 340 13.23 15.01 -3.30
C SER A 340 13.92 13.67 -2.94
N ASP A 341 13.13 12.63 -2.67
CA ASP A 341 13.67 11.30 -2.38
C ASP A 341 14.11 10.60 -3.68
N VAL A 342 15.35 10.88 -4.09
CA VAL A 342 15.95 10.38 -5.33
C VAL A 342 17.37 9.86 -5.10
N ARG A 343 17.78 8.85 -5.86
CA ARG A 343 19.20 8.45 -5.91
C ARG A 343 19.89 9.32 -6.94
N ALA A 344 20.99 9.97 -6.58
CA ALA A 344 21.70 10.85 -7.49
C ALA A 344 23.20 10.68 -7.32
N GLU A 345 23.91 10.56 -8.44
CA GLU A 345 25.37 10.62 -8.50
C GLU A 345 25.85 12.06 -8.68
N SER A 346 25.01 12.92 -9.25
CA SER A 346 25.26 14.33 -9.48
C SER A 346 24.08 15.19 -9.04
N LEU A 347 24.38 16.34 -8.45
CA LEU A 347 23.40 17.30 -7.94
C LEU A 347 23.09 18.41 -8.96
N PRO A 348 21.82 18.84 -9.06
CA PRO A 348 21.43 19.97 -9.91
C PRO A 348 22.15 21.28 -9.56
N MET A 349 22.60 22.00 -10.56
CA MET A 349 23.33 23.27 -10.43
C MET A 349 22.74 24.33 -11.36
N PRO A 350 23.00 25.63 -11.11
CA PRO A 350 22.69 26.68 -12.07
C PRO A 350 23.31 26.37 -13.44
N GLU A 351 22.67 26.85 -14.51
CA GLU A 351 23.14 26.67 -15.90
C GLU A 351 24.65 26.90 -16.06
N ARG A 352 25.16 28.02 -15.53
CA ARG A 352 26.59 28.32 -15.43
C ARG A 352 26.93 28.58 -13.96
N ALA A 353 27.36 27.54 -13.25
CA ALA A 353 27.73 27.65 -11.85
C ALA A 353 29.00 28.49 -11.68
N LEU A 354 28.96 29.46 -10.77
CA LEU A 354 30.13 30.22 -10.35
C LEU A 354 30.79 29.55 -9.14
N ASP A 355 29.99 29.22 -8.14
CA ASP A 355 30.42 28.67 -6.85
C ASP A 355 29.27 27.91 -6.19
N VAL A 356 29.59 26.98 -5.28
CA VAL A 356 28.61 26.23 -4.49
C VAL A 356 29.13 26.03 -3.08
N ALA A 357 28.22 26.07 -2.10
CA ALA A 357 28.51 25.49 -0.80
C ALA A 357 28.17 24.00 -0.89
N PRO A 358 29.14 23.10 -1.16
CA PRO A 358 28.84 21.70 -1.37
C PRO A 358 28.27 21.10 -0.08
N PRO A 359 27.21 20.29 -0.17
CA PRO A 359 26.74 19.54 0.99
C PRO A 359 27.77 18.48 1.41
N ASP A 360 27.63 17.97 2.64
CA ASP A 360 28.52 16.93 3.16
C ASP A 360 28.55 15.70 2.24
N GLY A 361 29.76 15.25 1.86
CA GLY A 361 29.94 14.12 0.95
C GLY A 361 29.78 14.44 -0.55
N ALA A 362 29.62 15.72 -0.91
CA ALA A 362 29.64 16.17 -2.29
C ALA A 362 30.96 16.86 -2.67
N GLY A 363 31.39 16.69 -3.92
CA GLY A 363 32.62 17.28 -4.46
C GLY A 363 32.46 17.72 -5.91
N TRP A 364 33.22 18.75 -6.31
CA TRP A 364 33.19 19.26 -7.69
C TRP A 364 34.03 18.37 -8.61
N ASP A 365 33.43 17.96 -9.71
CA ASP A 365 34.06 17.28 -10.85
C ASP A 365 34.25 18.29 -11.98
N ASP A 366 35.50 18.77 -12.09
CA ASP A 366 35.94 19.81 -13.02
C ASP A 366 35.93 19.34 -14.47
N ALA A 367 36.10 18.05 -14.70
CA ALA A 367 36.17 17.51 -16.05
C ALA A 367 34.78 17.47 -16.74
N ASN A 368 33.71 17.39 -15.94
CA ASN A 368 32.32 17.23 -16.41
C ASN A 368 31.39 18.36 -15.95
N ASP A 369 31.92 19.41 -15.33
CA ASP A 369 31.16 20.49 -14.68
C ASP A 369 29.99 19.97 -13.81
N ALA A 370 30.26 19.01 -12.92
CA ALA A 370 29.25 18.31 -12.14
C ALA A 370 29.53 18.37 -10.63
N LEU A 371 28.49 18.53 -9.82
CA LEU A 371 28.60 18.38 -8.36
C LEU A 371 28.28 16.93 -7.98
N ARG A 372 29.31 16.11 -7.79
CA ARG A 372 29.20 14.66 -7.56
C ARG A 372 28.95 14.33 -6.09
N VAL A 373 28.25 13.23 -5.79
CA VAL A 373 28.00 12.73 -4.42
C VAL A 373 28.59 11.32 -4.26
N GLU A 374 29.40 11.11 -3.21
CA GLU A 374 30.16 9.85 -3.03
C GLU A 374 29.30 8.60 -2.77
N SER A 375 28.08 8.74 -2.25
CA SER A 375 27.24 7.62 -1.82
C SER A 375 26.13 7.23 -2.80
N GLY A 376 25.92 7.97 -3.91
CA GLY A 376 24.86 7.73 -4.90
C GLY A 376 23.42 7.81 -4.38
N VAL A 377 23.24 8.07 -3.08
CA VAL A 377 21.94 8.21 -2.40
C VAL A 377 21.89 9.59 -1.80
N VAL A 378 20.98 10.42 -2.30
CA VAL A 378 20.70 11.72 -1.72
C VAL A 378 19.61 11.54 -0.67
N GLU A 379 19.86 11.96 0.57
CA GLU A 379 18.86 11.93 1.62
C GLU A 379 17.70 12.88 1.27
N SER A 380 16.46 12.44 1.49
CA SER A 380 15.27 13.28 1.27
C SER A 380 15.39 14.57 2.08
N GLY A 381 15.23 15.73 1.44
CA GLY A 381 15.34 17.03 2.10
C GLY A 381 16.75 17.62 2.13
N LEU A 382 17.71 17.05 1.38
CA LEU A 382 18.98 17.72 1.10
C LEU A 382 18.70 19.10 0.50
N GLU A 383 19.15 20.15 1.18
CA GLU A 383 19.05 21.54 0.74
C GLU A 383 20.44 22.16 0.66
N TYR A 384 20.74 22.78 -0.47
CA TYR A 384 22.01 23.50 -0.68
C TYR A 384 21.79 24.72 -1.56
N THR A 385 22.77 25.61 -1.55
CA THR A 385 22.74 26.84 -2.35
C THR A 385 23.93 26.92 -3.27
N ALA A 386 23.67 27.24 -4.52
CA ALA A 386 24.67 27.49 -5.55
C ALA A 386 24.50 28.90 -6.11
N THR A 387 25.62 29.52 -6.49
CA THR A 387 25.64 30.81 -7.19
C THR A 387 26.05 30.56 -8.63
N GLY A 388 25.41 31.24 -9.57
CA GLY A 388 25.74 31.11 -10.99
C GLY A 388 25.09 32.19 -11.83
N SER A 389 25.06 31.98 -13.13
CA SER A 389 24.39 32.87 -14.08
C SER A 389 23.70 32.11 -15.20
N ARG A 390 22.87 32.82 -15.98
CA ARG A 390 22.24 32.30 -17.20
C ARG A 390 23.11 32.61 -18.40
N SER A 391 23.04 31.78 -19.45
CA SER A 391 23.70 32.10 -20.72
C SER A 391 23.13 33.39 -21.33
N PRO A 392 23.96 34.20 -22.01
CA PRO A 392 23.45 35.31 -22.81
C PRO A 392 22.59 34.78 -23.97
N LEU A 393 21.66 35.61 -24.45
CA LEU A 393 20.91 35.31 -25.68
C LEU A 393 21.87 35.27 -26.87
N LEU A 394 21.65 34.33 -27.79
CA LEU A 394 22.51 34.14 -28.97
C LEU A 394 22.61 35.42 -29.84
N GLU A 395 21.54 36.21 -29.90
CA GLU A 395 21.49 37.48 -30.65
C GLU A 395 22.37 38.59 -30.07
N VAL A 396 22.72 38.49 -28.79
CA VAL A 396 23.49 39.51 -28.05
C VAL A 396 24.95 39.10 -27.90
N LEU A 397 25.37 38.02 -28.56
CA LEU A 397 26.76 37.57 -28.52
C LEU A 397 27.71 38.64 -29.09
N PRO A 398 28.90 38.82 -28.49
CA PRO A 398 29.81 39.87 -28.90
C PRO A 398 30.22 39.75 -30.37
N ALA A 399 29.96 40.80 -31.16
CA ALA A 399 30.37 40.84 -32.56
C ALA A 399 31.90 40.82 -32.71
N GLY A 400 32.41 40.09 -33.70
CA GLY A 400 33.84 40.05 -34.02
C GLY A 400 34.72 39.24 -33.06
N THR A 401 34.14 38.47 -32.14
CA THR A 401 34.87 37.54 -31.28
C THR A 401 35.18 36.22 -31.98
N GLY A 402 36.32 35.65 -31.63
CA GLY A 402 36.73 34.32 -32.04
C GLY A 402 36.17 33.25 -31.11
N SER A 403 36.64 32.03 -31.33
CA SER A 403 36.47 30.92 -30.40
C SER A 403 37.83 30.25 -30.31
N THR A 404 38.61 30.63 -29.30
CA THR A 404 40.00 30.21 -29.13
C THR A 404 40.16 29.42 -27.85
N GLY A 405 41.06 28.43 -27.88
CA GLY A 405 41.23 27.49 -26.79
C GLY A 405 40.25 26.32 -26.88
N HIS A 406 40.40 25.39 -25.93
CA HIS A 406 39.56 24.20 -25.83
C HIS A 406 39.51 23.34 -27.11
N ASP A 407 40.63 23.29 -27.83
CA ASP A 407 40.76 22.60 -29.12
C ASP A 407 40.38 21.11 -29.04
N ALA A 408 40.53 20.48 -27.87
CA ALA A 408 40.09 19.11 -27.62
C ALA A 408 38.57 18.91 -27.83
N TRP A 409 37.77 19.96 -27.64
CA TRP A 409 36.33 19.96 -27.87
C TRP A 409 35.94 20.38 -29.30
N LEU A 410 36.90 20.43 -30.22
CA LEU A 410 36.67 20.45 -31.67
C LEU A 410 36.78 19.05 -32.29
N GLU A 411 37.36 18.09 -31.58
CA GLU A 411 37.65 16.76 -32.14
C GLU A 411 36.37 15.98 -32.45
N LEU A 412 36.36 15.28 -33.59
CA LEU A 412 35.28 14.39 -34.00
C LEU A 412 35.87 13.04 -34.45
N PRO A 413 35.30 11.90 -34.01
CA PRO A 413 35.71 10.59 -34.48
C PRO A 413 35.40 10.43 -35.99
N PRO A 414 36.09 9.53 -36.71
CA PRO A 414 35.89 9.32 -38.15
C PRO A 414 34.42 9.14 -38.57
N GLU A 415 33.64 8.47 -37.73
CA GLU A 415 32.21 8.20 -37.92
C GLU A 415 31.35 9.47 -37.90
N ALA A 416 31.75 10.50 -37.14
CA ALA A 416 31.04 11.77 -37.01
C ALA A 416 31.50 12.84 -38.04
N GLN A 417 32.60 12.61 -38.76
CA GLN A 417 33.19 13.60 -39.68
C GLN A 417 32.23 14.03 -40.80
N ALA A 418 31.35 13.14 -41.25
CA ALA A 418 30.35 13.47 -42.27
C ALA A 418 29.34 14.52 -41.78
N ILE A 419 28.93 14.43 -40.50
CA ILE A 419 28.06 15.43 -39.86
C ILE A 419 28.84 16.72 -39.63
N GLY A 420 30.08 16.63 -39.15
CA GLY A 420 30.97 17.80 -39.01
C GLY A 420 31.15 18.57 -40.32
N ALA A 421 31.30 17.88 -41.45
CA ALA A 421 31.38 18.50 -42.77
C ALA A 421 30.11 19.28 -43.15
N GLN A 422 28.92 18.86 -42.69
CA GLN A 422 27.70 19.65 -42.87
C GLN A 422 27.78 20.97 -42.07
N GLY A 423 28.27 20.93 -40.84
CA GLY A 423 28.51 22.12 -40.02
C GLY A 423 29.50 23.10 -40.66
N ALA A 424 30.59 22.58 -41.21
CA ALA A 424 31.56 23.38 -41.96
C ALA A 424 30.94 24.06 -43.20
N ALA A 425 29.99 23.40 -43.86
CA ALA A 425 29.29 23.96 -45.03
C ALA A 425 28.28 25.06 -44.68
N LEU A 426 27.89 25.20 -43.41
CA LEU A 426 27.02 26.28 -42.94
C LEU A 426 27.79 27.58 -42.72
N VAL A 427 29.12 27.55 -42.78
CA VAL A 427 29.96 28.69 -42.40
C VAL A 427 30.94 29.15 -43.48
N ASP A 428 31.10 30.46 -43.59
CA ASP A 428 32.04 31.14 -44.46
C ASP A 428 33.32 31.53 -43.72
N GLU A 429 34.41 31.62 -44.48
CA GLU A 429 35.70 32.07 -43.98
C GLU A 429 35.59 33.51 -43.43
N GLY A 430 36.07 33.74 -42.20
CA GLY A 430 36.03 35.04 -41.54
C GLY A 430 34.76 35.34 -40.72
N MET A 431 33.79 34.43 -40.66
CA MET A 431 32.67 34.57 -39.71
C MET A 431 33.13 34.50 -38.25
N SER A 432 32.57 35.38 -37.42
CA SER A 432 32.76 35.39 -35.96
C SER A 432 32.19 34.12 -35.33
N ALA A 433 32.63 33.78 -34.12
CA ALA A 433 32.11 32.64 -33.38
C ALA A 433 30.60 32.72 -33.17
N GLY A 434 30.09 33.88 -32.74
CA GLY A 434 28.65 34.12 -32.63
C GLY A 434 27.90 33.96 -33.97
N GLY A 435 28.50 34.37 -35.09
CA GLY A 435 27.93 34.17 -36.43
C GLY A 435 27.84 32.69 -36.81
N ARG A 436 28.87 31.91 -36.50
CA ARG A 436 28.90 30.44 -36.72
C ARG A 436 27.85 29.73 -35.85
N VAL A 437 27.73 30.13 -34.59
CA VAL A 437 26.70 29.60 -33.66
C VAL A 437 25.30 29.89 -34.19
N LEU A 438 25.02 31.13 -34.62
CA LEU A 438 23.73 31.51 -35.19
C LEU A 438 23.43 30.78 -36.51
N ALA A 439 24.44 30.51 -37.35
CA ALA A 439 24.27 29.75 -38.58
C ALA A 439 23.85 28.30 -38.30
N VAL A 440 24.51 27.62 -37.36
CA VAL A 440 24.15 26.25 -36.95
C VAL A 440 22.78 26.21 -36.27
N HIS A 441 22.53 27.13 -35.32
CA HIS A 441 21.22 27.25 -34.67
C HIS A 441 20.10 27.48 -35.70
N GLY A 442 20.31 28.41 -36.65
CA GLY A 442 19.37 28.69 -37.73
C GLY A 442 19.11 27.48 -38.63
N PHE A 443 20.13 26.69 -38.97
CA PHE A 443 19.94 25.43 -39.71
C PHE A 443 19.03 24.44 -38.96
N MET A 444 19.28 24.26 -37.65
CA MET A 444 18.57 23.33 -36.79
C MET A 444 17.14 23.77 -36.40
N THR A 445 16.81 25.05 -36.62
CA THR A 445 15.51 25.64 -36.25
C THR A 445 14.71 26.11 -37.46
N SER A 446 15.30 26.17 -38.65
CA SER A 446 14.60 26.57 -39.88
C SER A 446 13.91 25.38 -40.55
N GLY A 447 12.65 25.58 -40.92
CA GLY A 447 11.81 24.54 -41.54
C GLY A 447 11.10 23.66 -40.51
N VAL A 448 10.64 22.49 -40.95
CA VAL A 448 9.88 21.56 -40.10
C VAL A 448 10.84 20.62 -39.39
N TRP A 449 10.96 20.81 -38.08
CA TRP A 449 11.67 19.95 -37.14
C TRP A 449 10.66 19.43 -36.12
N ASN A 450 10.57 18.11 -35.94
CA ASN A 450 9.55 17.47 -35.12
C ASN A 450 10.15 16.86 -33.85
N TYR A 451 9.64 17.27 -32.70
CA TYR A 451 9.94 16.58 -31.45
C TYR A 451 9.17 15.26 -31.38
N SER A 452 9.87 14.13 -31.19
CA SER A 452 9.27 12.80 -31.00
C SER A 452 10.14 11.90 -30.14
N GLU A 453 9.57 11.39 -29.06
CA GLU A 453 10.18 10.41 -28.14
C GLU A 453 9.92 8.97 -28.59
N GLN A 454 9.01 8.77 -29.55
CA GLN A 454 8.55 7.47 -30.02
C GLN A 454 9.25 7.00 -31.30
N LEU A 455 10.17 7.80 -31.84
CA LEU A 455 10.89 7.45 -33.07
C LEU A 455 12.02 6.46 -32.77
N ASP A 456 11.88 5.25 -33.29
CA ASP A 456 12.91 4.20 -33.25
C ASP A 456 13.98 4.49 -34.32
N LEU A 457 15.01 5.28 -33.95
CA LEU A 457 16.17 5.50 -34.79
C LEU A 457 17.18 4.34 -34.58
N PRO A 458 17.68 3.70 -35.66
CA PRO A 458 18.71 2.66 -35.56
C PRO A 458 19.93 3.19 -34.80
N GLY A 459 20.36 2.47 -33.76
CA GLY A 459 21.52 2.84 -32.93
C GLY A 459 21.19 3.48 -31.57
N PHE A 460 19.95 3.94 -31.32
CA PHE A 460 19.57 4.50 -30.03
C PHE A 460 18.53 3.67 -29.25
N ALA A 461 17.76 2.81 -29.92
CA ALA A 461 16.74 1.95 -29.30
C ALA A 461 16.89 0.46 -29.68
N GLY A 462 18.13 -0.04 -29.69
CA GLY A 462 18.40 -1.47 -29.88
C GLY A 462 18.29 -1.99 -31.33
N GLY A 463 17.97 -1.13 -32.30
CA GLY A 463 18.17 -1.42 -33.73
C GLY A 463 19.66 -1.35 -34.08
N GLY A 464 20.24 -2.40 -34.67
CA GLY A 464 21.66 -2.44 -35.00
C GLY A 464 22.15 -1.21 -35.80
N GLY A 465 23.23 -0.59 -35.32
CA GLY A 465 23.86 0.64 -35.84
C GLY A 465 24.75 1.28 -34.77
N THR A 466 25.63 2.23 -35.12
CA THR A 466 26.36 3.06 -34.14
C THR A 466 25.53 4.29 -33.76
N GLY A 467 25.80 4.93 -32.61
CA GLY A 467 25.05 6.14 -32.23
C GLY A 467 25.24 7.33 -33.20
N TRP A 468 26.32 7.33 -33.98
CA TRP A 468 26.54 8.33 -35.04
C TRP A 468 25.65 8.10 -36.27
N ASP A 469 25.33 6.83 -36.60
CA ASP A 469 24.36 6.51 -37.66
C ASP A 469 22.95 6.99 -37.27
N ALA A 470 22.59 6.83 -35.99
CA ALA A 470 21.34 7.35 -35.45
C ALA A 470 21.25 8.87 -35.61
N LEU A 471 22.33 9.57 -35.30
CA LEU A 471 22.42 11.02 -35.41
C LEU A 471 22.35 11.52 -36.86
N ALA A 472 22.98 10.80 -37.79
CA ALA A 472 22.86 11.06 -39.22
C ALA A 472 21.41 10.86 -39.71
N GLY A 473 20.78 9.76 -39.30
CA GLY A 473 19.36 9.49 -39.59
C GLY A 473 18.43 10.57 -39.04
N PHE A 474 18.70 11.08 -37.84
CA PHE A 474 17.97 12.21 -37.26
C PHE A 474 18.07 13.50 -38.11
N LEU A 475 19.25 13.83 -38.64
CA LEU A 475 19.41 15.01 -39.51
C LEU A 475 18.67 14.87 -40.84
N GLU A 476 18.50 13.64 -41.33
CA GLU A 476 17.72 13.34 -42.53
C GLU A 476 16.20 13.40 -42.26
N THR A 477 15.73 12.77 -41.17
CA THR A 477 14.30 12.72 -40.82
C THR A 477 13.79 14.01 -40.19
N ARG A 478 14.68 14.80 -39.58
CA ARG A 478 14.38 15.99 -38.77
C ARG A 478 13.37 15.72 -37.66
N ALA A 479 13.40 14.50 -37.12
CA ALA A 479 12.50 14.07 -36.06
C ALA A 479 13.27 13.31 -34.99
N GLY A 480 13.16 13.74 -33.74
CA GLY A 480 13.84 13.13 -32.59
C GLY A 480 13.52 13.86 -31.29
N TYR A 481 14.20 13.53 -30.21
CA TYR A 481 14.05 14.19 -28.90
C TYR A 481 15.33 14.92 -28.46
N CYS A 482 15.34 15.56 -27.29
CA CYS A 482 16.35 16.54 -26.86
C CYS A 482 17.81 16.08 -27.03
N VAL A 483 18.15 14.81 -26.75
CA VAL A 483 19.51 14.28 -26.89
C VAL A 483 19.99 14.31 -28.35
N HIS A 484 19.11 14.04 -29.31
CA HIS A 484 19.45 14.10 -30.74
C HIS A 484 19.72 15.54 -31.19
N TYR A 485 18.86 16.48 -30.78
CA TYR A 485 19.04 17.91 -31.07
C TYR A 485 20.33 18.45 -30.47
N ALA A 486 20.60 18.18 -29.20
CA ALA A 486 21.81 18.59 -28.51
C ALA A 486 23.07 18.01 -29.17
N SER A 487 23.09 16.69 -29.42
CA SER A 487 24.25 16.02 -30.02
C SER A 487 24.52 16.48 -31.46
N ALA A 488 23.46 16.66 -32.26
CA ALA A 488 23.59 17.14 -33.63
C ALA A 488 24.11 18.59 -33.65
N THR A 489 23.55 19.44 -32.80
CA THR A 489 23.98 20.84 -32.66
C THR A 489 25.45 20.92 -32.25
N ALA A 490 25.86 20.16 -31.23
CA ALA A 490 27.26 20.11 -30.80
C ALA A 490 28.17 19.64 -31.94
N THR A 491 27.81 18.55 -32.64
CA THR A 491 28.60 18.01 -33.76
C THR A 491 28.75 19.01 -34.92
N LEU A 492 27.66 19.67 -35.30
CA LEU A 492 27.68 20.71 -36.33
C LEU A 492 28.54 21.92 -35.91
N LEU A 493 28.48 22.33 -34.64
CA LEU A 493 29.34 23.39 -34.10
C LEU A 493 30.82 23.03 -34.17
N ARG A 494 31.21 21.80 -33.81
CA ARG A 494 32.61 21.34 -33.93
C ARG A 494 33.10 21.42 -35.37
N GLY A 495 32.27 20.95 -36.31
CA GLY A 495 32.53 21.07 -37.75
C GLY A 495 32.64 22.51 -38.25
N ALA A 496 31.84 23.41 -37.67
CA ALA A 496 31.92 24.86 -37.91
C ALA A 496 33.14 25.54 -37.24
N GLY A 497 34.00 24.79 -36.55
CA GLY A 497 35.18 25.32 -35.87
C GLY A 497 34.86 26.07 -34.57
N VAL A 498 33.79 25.68 -33.87
CA VAL A 498 33.42 26.21 -32.55
C VAL A 498 33.46 25.04 -31.56
N PRO A 499 34.33 25.07 -30.51
CA PRO A 499 34.34 24.06 -29.47
C PRO A 499 32.98 23.96 -28.83
N SER A 500 32.49 22.74 -28.66
CA SER A 500 31.14 22.48 -28.20
C SER A 500 31.06 21.23 -27.35
N ARG A 501 30.02 21.16 -26.51
CA ARG A 501 29.74 20.02 -25.62
C ARG A 501 28.23 19.85 -25.43
N VAL A 502 27.83 18.67 -24.97
CA VAL A 502 26.44 18.38 -24.62
C VAL A 502 26.28 18.49 -23.11
N VAL A 503 25.23 19.13 -22.65
CA VAL A 503 24.90 19.25 -21.22
C VAL A 503 23.62 18.48 -20.94
N ILE A 504 23.63 17.71 -19.86
CA ILE A 504 22.48 16.97 -19.34
C ILE A 504 21.97 17.69 -18.09
N GLY A 505 20.65 17.85 -18.01
CA GLY A 505 20.03 18.57 -16.92
C GLY A 505 18.51 18.54 -16.99
N PHE A 506 17.89 19.63 -16.54
CA PHE A 506 16.44 19.77 -16.55
C PHE A 506 15.98 21.13 -17.07
N LEU A 507 14.82 21.13 -17.72
CA LEU A 507 14.02 22.32 -17.97
C LEU A 507 13.57 22.96 -16.65
N PRO A 508 13.11 24.23 -16.68
CA PRO A 508 12.77 24.96 -15.47
C PRO A 508 11.64 24.37 -14.61
N GLY A 509 10.93 23.35 -15.08
CA GLY A 509 9.81 22.73 -14.38
C GLY A 509 8.59 23.64 -14.24
N ALA A 510 7.63 23.22 -13.42
CA ALA A 510 6.38 23.94 -13.16
C ALA A 510 6.56 24.97 -12.02
N GLU A 511 5.87 26.11 -12.12
CA GLU A 511 5.86 27.12 -11.05
C GLU A 511 5.06 26.62 -9.84
N ILE A 512 5.61 26.83 -8.63
CA ILE A 512 4.97 26.48 -7.36
C ILE A 512 5.10 27.63 -6.36
N ALA A 513 4.37 27.55 -5.24
CA ALA A 513 4.51 28.51 -4.16
C ALA A 513 5.95 28.48 -3.61
N GLY A 514 6.70 29.55 -3.81
CA GLY A 514 8.07 29.71 -3.30
C GLY A 514 9.18 29.22 -4.23
N GLY A 515 8.89 28.83 -5.48
CA GLY A 515 9.92 28.42 -6.43
C GLY A 515 9.35 27.65 -7.62
N ARG A 516 10.09 26.62 -8.04
CA ARG A 516 9.73 25.75 -9.17
C ARG A 516 9.92 24.29 -8.78
N SER A 517 9.06 23.42 -9.29
CA SER A 517 9.11 21.98 -9.12
C SER A 517 9.59 21.33 -10.40
N VAL A 518 10.64 20.51 -10.30
CA VAL A 518 11.24 19.78 -11.40
C VAL A 518 10.94 18.29 -11.23
N THR A 519 10.53 17.67 -12.33
CA THR A 519 10.14 16.26 -12.42
C THR A 519 10.99 15.50 -13.44
N THR A 520 10.83 14.19 -13.50
CA THR A 520 11.46 13.34 -14.51
C THR A 520 11.06 13.71 -15.94
N ASN A 521 9.87 14.29 -16.15
CA ASN A 521 9.47 14.77 -17.48
C ASN A 521 10.17 16.06 -17.90
N ASP A 522 10.84 16.73 -16.96
CA ASP A 522 11.62 17.92 -17.24
C ASP A 522 13.06 17.59 -17.62
N PHE A 523 13.45 16.31 -17.68
CA PHE A 523 14.78 15.91 -18.14
C PHE A 523 15.05 16.48 -19.52
N HIS A 524 16.24 17.04 -19.70
CA HIS A 524 16.58 17.77 -20.91
C HIS A 524 18.06 17.74 -21.21
N ALA A 525 18.38 17.87 -22.49
CA ALA A 525 19.74 17.98 -22.99
C ALA A 525 19.84 19.16 -23.94
N TRP A 526 20.94 19.92 -23.84
CA TRP A 526 21.25 21.04 -24.74
C TRP A 526 22.72 21.03 -25.15
N ALA A 527 23.07 21.79 -26.20
CA ALA A 527 24.45 22.02 -26.58
C ALA A 527 24.98 23.32 -25.96
N GLU A 528 26.27 23.37 -25.66
CA GLU A 528 26.98 24.61 -25.35
C GLU A 528 28.08 24.87 -26.37
N ALA A 529 28.28 26.15 -26.69
CA ALA A 529 29.33 26.65 -27.58
C ALA A 529 30.27 27.56 -26.81
N TRP A 530 31.57 27.42 -27.04
CA TRP A 530 32.58 28.32 -26.49
C TRP A 530 32.70 29.58 -27.35
N VAL A 531 32.56 30.75 -26.74
CA VAL A 531 32.70 32.06 -27.42
C VAL A 531 33.60 32.97 -26.58
N ASP A 532 34.67 33.49 -27.19
CA ASP A 532 35.63 34.34 -26.48
C ASP A 532 34.92 35.53 -25.80
N GLY A 533 35.17 35.71 -24.51
CA GLY A 533 34.59 36.79 -23.70
C GLY A 533 33.15 36.56 -23.21
N ALA A 534 32.41 35.60 -23.79
CA ALA A 534 31.11 35.16 -23.26
C ALA A 534 31.20 33.84 -22.47
N GLY A 535 32.28 33.08 -22.69
CA GLY A 535 32.52 31.76 -22.12
C GLY A 535 31.64 30.69 -22.78
N TRP A 536 31.15 29.75 -21.98
CA TRP A 536 30.17 28.78 -22.44
C TRP A 536 28.79 29.41 -22.60
N VAL A 537 28.19 29.19 -23.76
CA VAL A 537 26.88 29.72 -24.14
C VAL A 537 25.98 28.58 -24.58
N ARG A 538 24.80 28.48 -23.98
CA ARG A 538 23.77 27.51 -24.38
C ARG A 538 23.22 27.78 -25.77
N VAL A 539 23.19 26.73 -26.58
CA VAL A 539 22.61 26.67 -27.93
C VAL A 539 21.49 25.63 -27.90
N GLU A 540 20.27 26.11 -27.63
CA GLU A 540 19.07 25.27 -27.60
C GLU A 540 18.45 25.20 -28.99
N THR A 541 18.22 23.99 -29.50
CA THR A 541 17.65 23.77 -30.84
C THR A 541 16.42 22.85 -30.82
N THR A 542 16.03 22.36 -29.64
CA THR A 542 14.85 21.50 -29.46
C THR A 542 13.56 22.30 -29.63
N PRO A 543 12.65 21.91 -30.55
CA PRO A 543 11.39 22.61 -30.73
C PRO A 543 10.55 22.62 -29.45
N GLY A 544 9.98 23.77 -29.09
CA GLY A 544 9.06 23.88 -27.96
C GLY A 544 9.70 23.93 -26.57
N ALA A 545 11.03 23.82 -26.45
CA ALA A 545 11.74 23.83 -25.16
C ALA A 545 11.64 25.16 -24.37
N GLY A 546 10.95 26.19 -24.87
CA GLY A 546 10.31 27.21 -24.02
C GLY A 546 11.21 28.03 -23.08
N THR A 547 12.49 28.25 -23.42
CA THR A 547 13.42 29.02 -22.55
C THR A 547 13.70 30.47 -23.00
N GLY A 548 12.75 31.15 -23.65
CA GLY A 548 12.84 32.60 -23.86
C GLY A 548 13.50 33.09 -25.16
N VAL A 549 13.51 32.30 -26.24
CA VAL A 549 13.61 32.86 -27.61
C VAL A 549 12.23 32.71 -28.24
N ALA A 550 11.59 33.86 -28.49
CA ALA A 550 10.29 33.92 -29.15
C ALA A 550 10.42 33.42 -30.59
N SER A 551 9.76 32.30 -30.92
CA SER A 551 9.46 32.00 -32.32
C SER A 551 8.28 32.89 -32.74
N PRO A 552 8.41 33.72 -33.78
CA PRO A 552 7.40 34.71 -34.11
C PRO A 552 6.31 34.05 -34.97
N GLU A 553 5.31 33.44 -34.31
CA GLU A 553 3.94 33.37 -34.83
C GLU A 553 2.98 32.80 -33.75
N GLY A 554 2.20 33.72 -33.18
CA GLY A 554 0.86 33.60 -32.58
C GLY A 554 0.37 32.30 -31.93
N ASP A 555 0.00 32.43 -30.65
CA ASP A 555 -1.19 31.86 -30.00
C ASP A 555 -1.62 30.43 -30.39
N GLU A 556 -1.26 29.46 -29.55
CA GLU A 556 -2.17 28.63 -28.75
C GLU A 556 -1.37 27.48 -28.13
N THR A 557 -1.35 27.40 -26.79
CA THR A 557 -0.94 26.21 -26.05
C THR A 557 -1.87 25.05 -26.43
N THR A 558 -1.46 24.26 -27.41
CA THR A 558 -2.14 23.01 -27.77
C THR A 558 -1.59 21.89 -26.90
N PRO A 559 -2.39 21.26 -26.02
CA PRO A 559 -1.98 20.00 -25.39
C PRO A 559 -1.91 18.89 -26.44
N SER A 560 -0.87 18.06 -26.35
CA SER A 560 -0.70 16.88 -27.20
C SER A 560 -1.94 15.96 -27.19
N PRO A 561 -2.31 15.37 -28.34
CA PRO A 561 -3.62 14.73 -28.51
C PRO A 561 -3.69 13.32 -27.91
N THR A 562 -4.72 13.09 -27.09
CA THR A 562 -5.29 11.77 -26.81
C THR A 562 -5.93 11.20 -28.09
N PRO A 563 -5.73 9.92 -28.47
CA PRO A 563 -6.32 9.39 -29.68
C PRO A 563 -7.83 9.22 -29.50
N SER A 564 -8.63 9.76 -30.43
CA SER A 564 -10.04 9.41 -30.55
C SER A 564 -10.45 9.32 -32.01
N ALA A 565 -11.28 8.30 -32.26
CA ALA A 565 -11.56 7.69 -33.55
C ALA A 565 -12.26 8.63 -34.56
N THR A 566 -11.89 8.41 -35.83
CA THR A 566 -12.51 8.94 -37.04
C THR A 566 -14.03 8.71 -37.12
N SER A 567 -14.81 9.77 -37.35
CA SER A 567 -15.88 9.77 -38.38
C SER A 567 -16.51 11.16 -38.64
N ALA A 568 -16.32 11.64 -39.87
CA ALA A 568 -17.20 12.43 -40.76
C ALA A 568 -17.82 13.81 -40.34
N ALA A 569 -17.19 14.91 -40.81
CA ALA A 569 -17.64 16.04 -41.68
C ALA A 569 -19.12 16.55 -41.73
N PRO A 570 -19.40 17.80 -42.25
CA PRO A 570 -18.89 19.14 -41.89
C PRO A 570 -19.98 20.28 -41.86
N THR A 571 -19.53 21.55 -41.71
CA THR A 571 -20.05 22.87 -42.20
C THR A 571 -20.94 23.77 -41.26
N PRO A 572 -20.91 25.14 -41.36
CA PRO A 572 -19.86 26.05 -40.86
C PRO A 572 -20.34 27.40 -40.20
N THR A 573 -19.37 28.21 -39.73
CA THR A 573 -19.29 29.70 -39.74
C THR A 573 -20.12 30.57 -38.76
N LEU A 574 -19.45 31.30 -37.85
CA LEU A 574 -19.27 32.78 -37.83
C LEU A 574 -18.74 33.30 -36.46
N THR A 575 -17.51 33.84 -36.47
CA THR A 575 -16.99 34.87 -35.54
C THR A 575 -17.38 36.29 -36.07
N PRO A 576 -17.07 37.43 -35.41
CA PRO A 576 -16.54 37.69 -34.06
C PRO A 576 -17.29 38.82 -33.30
N SER A 577 -16.90 39.16 -32.06
CA SER A 577 -16.42 40.52 -31.68
C SER A 577 -16.57 40.89 -30.18
N ALA A 578 -15.49 41.52 -29.68
CA ALA A 578 -15.38 42.54 -28.63
C ALA A 578 -15.33 42.19 -27.12
N SER A 579 -14.12 42.39 -26.58
CA SER A 579 -13.76 42.78 -25.21
C SER A 579 -14.22 44.24 -24.90
N PRO A 580 -14.46 44.66 -23.64
CA PRO A 580 -13.36 45.12 -22.76
C PRO A 580 -13.48 44.72 -21.26
N SER A 581 -12.31 44.70 -20.60
CA SER A 581 -12.04 44.75 -19.14
C SER A 581 -12.46 46.12 -18.52
N PRO A 582 -12.32 46.46 -17.21
CA PRO A 582 -11.90 45.69 -16.01
C PRO A 582 -12.72 45.98 -14.69
N SER A 583 -12.33 45.31 -13.60
CA SER A 583 -12.13 45.86 -12.22
C SER A 583 -13.17 45.67 -11.10
N ALA A 584 -12.62 45.18 -9.97
CA ALA A 584 -12.92 45.44 -8.55
C ALA A 584 -14.18 44.85 -7.85
N SER A 585 -13.88 43.95 -6.88
CA SER A 585 -14.64 43.65 -5.65
C SER A 585 -14.74 44.91 -4.74
N PRO A 586 -15.52 45.01 -3.62
CA PRO A 586 -16.28 43.97 -2.88
C PRO A 586 -17.67 44.41 -2.32
N GLY A 587 -18.44 43.49 -1.74
CA GLY A 587 -19.45 43.84 -0.72
C GLY A 587 -20.74 43.03 -0.76
N ALA A 588 -20.94 42.22 0.27
CA ALA A 588 -22.12 41.38 0.51
C ALA A 588 -23.41 42.18 0.78
N SER A 589 -24.55 41.67 0.28
CA SER A 589 -25.85 41.79 0.94
C SER A 589 -26.84 40.74 0.42
N ALA A 590 -27.68 40.22 1.31
CA ALA A 590 -28.44 38.99 1.16
C ALA A 590 -29.90 39.16 0.67
N ALA A 591 -30.33 38.16 -0.14
CA ALA A 591 -31.69 37.62 -0.38
C ALA A 591 -32.76 38.51 -1.08
N PRO A 592 -33.84 37.96 -1.74
CA PRO A 592 -34.39 36.59 -1.71
C PRO A 592 -34.96 35.97 -3.05
N GLY A 593 -35.00 34.61 -3.13
CA GLY A 593 -35.94 33.71 -3.87
C GLY A 593 -36.05 33.84 -5.41
N GLN A 594 -35.94 32.81 -6.27
CA GLN A 594 -36.53 31.45 -6.40
C GLN A 594 -35.88 30.79 -7.65
N PRO A 595 -36.21 29.56 -8.10
CA PRO A 595 -36.53 28.30 -7.42
C PRO A 595 -35.54 27.16 -7.83
N THR A 596 -35.51 26.13 -6.99
CA THR A 596 -34.82 24.85 -7.14
C THR A 596 -35.13 24.11 -8.46
N ALA A 597 -34.08 23.65 -9.15
CA ALA A 597 -34.17 22.43 -9.96
C ALA A 597 -34.08 21.24 -8.98
N ALA A 598 -35.12 20.41 -8.97
CA ALA A 598 -35.25 19.29 -8.05
C ALA A 598 -34.12 18.25 -8.27
N PRO A 599 -33.40 17.83 -7.21
CA PRO A 599 -32.77 16.52 -7.22
C PRO A 599 -33.88 15.46 -7.32
N GLY A 600 -33.67 14.41 -8.11
CA GLY A 600 -34.49 13.21 -8.01
C GLY A 600 -34.51 12.70 -6.56
N PRO A 601 -35.45 11.83 -6.17
CA PRO A 601 -35.52 11.31 -4.81
C PRO A 601 -34.34 10.36 -4.55
N GLY A 602 -33.15 10.92 -4.38
CA GLY A 602 -32.02 10.30 -3.74
C GLY A 602 -32.30 10.30 -2.25
N ILE A 603 -32.30 9.13 -1.65
CA ILE A 603 -32.40 8.98 -0.21
C ILE A 603 -31.13 9.64 0.36
N ALA A 604 -31.25 10.85 0.91
CA ALA A 604 -30.17 11.47 1.65
C ALA A 604 -29.96 10.64 2.93
N ILE A 605 -29.01 9.72 2.89
CA ILE A 605 -28.66 8.89 4.03
C ILE A 605 -27.85 9.76 5.00
N ASP A 606 -28.48 10.12 6.12
CA ASP A 606 -27.79 10.75 7.24
C ASP A 606 -26.86 9.71 7.88
N TRP A 607 -25.58 9.77 7.50
CA TRP A 607 -24.54 8.88 8.01
C TRP A 607 -24.35 8.95 9.54
N ALA A 608 -24.72 10.07 10.18
CA ALA A 608 -24.72 10.16 11.64
C ALA A 608 -25.88 9.34 12.26
N ALA A 609 -27.04 9.32 11.61
CA ALA A 609 -28.16 8.46 11.99
C ALA A 609 -27.85 6.98 11.72
N VAL A 610 -27.25 6.64 10.57
CA VAL A 610 -26.79 5.27 10.27
C VAL A 610 -25.77 4.80 11.29
N ARG A 611 -24.80 5.65 11.66
CA ARG A 611 -23.84 5.37 12.74
C ARG A 611 -24.53 5.10 14.07
N GLY A 612 -25.55 5.90 14.42
CA GLY A 612 -26.37 5.67 15.62
C GLY A 612 -27.10 4.32 15.58
N TRP A 613 -27.71 3.97 14.44
CA TRP A 613 -28.40 2.70 14.26
C TRP A 613 -27.47 1.49 14.28
N LEU A 614 -26.27 1.60 13.70
CA LEU A 614 -25.26 0.53 13.72
C LEU A 614 -24.68 0.32 15.12
N ILE A 615 -24.41 1.39 15.88
CA ILE A 615 -24.01 1.28 17.29
C ILE A 615 -25.12 0.64 18.11
N ALA A 616 -26.37 1.06 17.91
CA ALA A 616 -27.52 0.46 18.58
C ALA A 616 -27.68 -1.03 18.22
N LEU A 617 -27.49 -1.40 16.96
CA LEU A 617 -27.53 -2.78 16.49
C LEU A 617 -26.38 -3.62 17.07
N GLY A 618 -25.16 -3.08 17.08
CA GLY A 618 -23.99 -3.73 17.68
C GLY A 618 -24.16 -3.99 19.17
N VAL A 619 -24.65 -3.00 19.92
CA VAL A 619 -24.99 -3.15 21.34
C VAL A 619 -26.12 -4.17 21.53
N LEU A 620 -27.16 -4.15 20.69
CA LEU A 620 -28.25 -5.12 20.75
C LEU A 620 -27.76 -6.55 20.48
N LEU A 621 -26.88 -6.74 19.49
CA LEU A 621 -26.28 -8.03 19.17
C LEU A 621 -25.37 -8.54 20.30
N LEU A 622 -24.58 -7.64 20.91
CA LEU A 622 -23.74 -7.97 22.07
C LEU A 622 -24.59 -8.40 23.28
N LEU A 623 -25.70 -7.71 23.53
CA LEU A 623 -26.67 -8.06 24.58
C LEU A 623 -27.45 -9.36 24.26
N ALA A 624 -27.69 -9.65 22.97
CA ALA A 624 -28.36 -10.86 22.51
C ALA A 624 -27.41 -12.08 22.42
N LEU A 625 -26.09 -11.87 22.46
CA LEU A 625 -25.08 -12.91 22.29
C LEU A 625 -25.26 -14.13 23.22
N PRO A 626 -25.49 -13.97 24.55
CA PRO A 626 -25.67 -15.12 25.42
C PRO A 626 -26.93 -15.93 25.06
N MET A 627 -28.04 -15.25 24.74
CA MET A 627 -29.27 -15.90 24.29
C MET A 627 -29.05 -16.73 23.00
N LEU A 628 -28.32 -16.17 22.03
CA LEU A 628 -27.98 -16.84 20.77
C LEU A 628 -27.09 -18.07 20.99
N VAL A 629 -26.04 -17.94 21.82
CA VAL A 629 -25.14 -19.06 22.19
C VAL A 629 -25.94 -20.17 22.88
N ARG A 630 -26.86 -19.84 23.79
CA ARG A 630 -27.70 -20.82 24.48
C ARG A 630 -28.66 -21.54 23.53
N ALA A 631 -29.21 -20.82 22.55
CA ALA A 631 -30.09 -21.39 21.52
C ALA A 631 -29.32 -22.37 20.60
N ALA A 632 -28.09 -22.03 20.21
CA ALA A 632 -27.21 -22.90 19.44
C ALA A 632 -26.78 -24.14 20.23
N GLN A 633 -26.36 -23.98 21.50
CA GLN A 633 -26.01 -25.12 22.38
C GLN A 633 -27.18 -26.11 22.52
N ARG A 634 -28.40 -25.60 22.66
CA ARG A 634 -29.61 -26.42 22.75
C ARG A 634 -29.84 -27.22 21.46
N ALA A 635 -29.78 -26.56 20.30
CA ALA A 635 -29.94 -27.23 19.02
C ALA A 635 -28.89 -28.33 18.82
N LEU A 636 -27.64 -28.08 19.23
CA LEU A 636 -26.55 -29.05 19.18
C LEU A 636 -26.72 -30.22 20.15
N ARG A 637 -27.25 -29.98 21.36
CA ARG A 637 -27.54 -31.04 22.34
C ARG A 637 -28.64 -31.95 21.81
N LEU A 638 -29.74 -31.40 21.30
CA LEU A 638 -30.86 -32.21 20.79
C LEU A 638 -30.49 -33.10 19.59
N ARG A 639 -29.48 -32.69 18.79
CA ARG A 639 -28.90 -33.54 17.73
C ARG A 639 -28.22 -34.82 18.23
N ARG A 640 -27.93 -34.93 19.54
CA ARG A 640 -27.30 -36.13 20.14
C ARG A 640 -28.31 -37.16 20.66
N GLY A 641 -29.61 -36.99 20.38
CA GLY A 641 -30.66 -37.91 20.82
C GLY A 641 -30.84 -37.89 22.36
N ALA A 642 -31.17 -39.03 22.95
CA ALA A 642 -31.50 -39.13 24.38
C ALA A 642 -30.43 -38.59 25.36
N PRO A 643 -29.12 -38.86 25.19
CA PRO A 643 -28.08 -38.27 26.05
C PRO A 643 -28.03 -36.74 25.98
N GLY A 644 -28.30 -36.17 24.80
CA GLY A 644 -28.32 -34.73 24.60
C GLY A 644 -29.56 -34.05 25.14
N ALA A 645 -30.73 -34.68 24.99
CA ALA A 645 -32.00 -34.24 25.57
C ALA A 645 -31.91 -34.14 27.11
N TRP A 646 -31.24 -35.11 27.74
CA TRP A 646 -30.93 -35.11 29.15
C TRP A 646 -30.07 -33.91 29.58
N LEU A 647 -28.94 -33.67 28.91
CA LEU A 647 -28.06 -32.54 29.21
C LEU A 647 -28.79 -31.19 29.07
N GLU A 648 -29.74 -31.09 28.15
CA GLU A 648 -30.55 -29.88 27.98
C GLU A 648 -31.54 -29.65 29.11
N LEU A 649 -32.17 -30.70 29.66
CA LEU A 649 -33.02 -30.58 30.85
C LEU A 649 -32.21 -30.18 32.08
N ARG A 650 -31.02 -30.75 32.26
CA ARG A 650 -30.10 -30.36 33.34
C ARG A 650 -29.64 -28.90 33.20
N ALA A 651 -29.31 -28.45 31.98
CA ALA A 651 -28.98 -27.05 31.72
C ALA A 651 -30.18 -26.12 31.98
N SER A 652 -31.39 -26.54 31.60
CA SER A 652 -32.63 -25.77 31.85
C SER A 652 -32.96 -25.67 33.34
N LEU A 653 -32.66 -26.71 34.12
CA LEU A 653 -32.81 -26.71 35.57
C LEU A 653 -31.78 -25.77 36.25
N ALA A 654 -30.55 -25.75 35.75
CA ALA A 654 -29.54 -24.77 36.17
C ALA A 654 -29.94 -23.33 35.82
N ASP A 655 -30.57 -23.13 34.65
CA ASP A 655 -31.12 -21.83 34.24
C ASP A 655 -32.27 -21.38 35.17
N ALA A 656 -33.00 -22.32 35.76
CA ALA A 656 -34.01 -22.06 36.79
C ALA A 656 -33.43 -21.83 38.20
N GLY A 657 -32.10 -21.82 38.34
CA GLY A 657 -31.38 -21.51 39.58
C GLY A 657 -31.22 -22.68 40.55
N VAL A 658 -31.54 -23.91 40.13
CA VAL A 658 -31.36 -25.12 40.95
C VAL A 658 -29.96 -25.69 40.69
N ARG A 659 -29.22 -25.95 41.77
CA ARG A 659 -27.84 -26.43 41.72
C ARG A 659 -27.78 -27.90 42.09
N LEU A 660 -27.23 -28.71 41.19
CA LEU A 660 -26.95 -30.12 41.41
C LEU A 660 -25.46 -30.40 41.13
N PRO A 661 -24.83 -31.31 41.87
CA PRO A 661 -23.45 -31.69 41.67
C PRO A 661 -23.20 -32.29 40.27
N GLY A 662 -21.93 -32.28 39.85
CA GLY A 662 -21.48 -32.85 38.58
C GLY A 662 -21.96 -34.28 38.33
N SER A 663 -21.93 -35.08 39.40
CA SER A 663 -22.30 -36.49 39.49
C SER A 663 -23.80 -36.77 39.57
N ALA A 664 -24.66 -35.75 39.46
CA ALA A 664 -26.09 -35.94 39.64
C ALA A 664 -26.68 -36.89 38.58
N THR A 665 -27.39 -37.91 39.04
CA THR A 665 -27.95 -38.98 38.20
C THR A 665 -29.17 -38.49 37.42
N PRO A 666 -29.54 -39.18 36.32
CA PRO A 666 -30.81 -39.03 35.61
C PRO A 666 -32.03 -38.88 36.54
N GLY A 667 -32.12 -39.72 37.57
CA GLY A 667 -33.16 -39.68 38.60
C GLY A 667 -33.15 -38.40 39.44
N GLU A 668 -31.98 -37.94 39.88
CA GLU A 668 -31.87 -36.77 40.76
C GLU A 668 -32.27 -35.45 40.08
N VAL A 669 -31.93 -35.26 38.80
CA VAL A 669 -32.38 -34.07 38.05
C VAL A 669 -33.87 -34.18 37.73
N GLN A 670 -34.39 -35.37 37.41
CA GLN A 670 -35.83 -35.55 37.20
C GLN A 670 -36.61 -35.22 38.47
N ALA A 671 -36.15 -35.71 39.63
CA ALA A 671 -36.75 -35.40 40.92
C ALA A 671 -36.69 -33.89 41.23
N ALA A 672 -35.58 -33.23 40.91
CA ALA A 672 -35.44 -31.79 41.07
C ALA A 672 -36.35 -30.99 40.13
N ILE A 673 -36.56 -31.46 38.89
CA ILE A 673 -37.55 -30.86 37.97
C ILE A 673 -38.96 -31.09 38.49
N ALA A 674 -39.30 -32.30 38.96
CA ALA A 674 -40.61 -32.61 39.50
C ALA A 674 -40.96 -31.77 40.75
N ALA A 675 -39.98 -31.57 41.64
CA ALA A 675 -40.13 -30.73 42.82
C ALA A 675 -40.33 -29.24 42.47
N ARG A 676 -39.68 -28.76 41.41
CA ARG A 676 -39.71 -27.33 41.03
C ARG A 676 -40.83 -26.97 40.06
N ALA A 677 -41.19 -27.89 39.17
CA ALA A 677 -42.15 -27.71 38.09
C ALA A 677 -42.94 -29.02 37.84
N PRO A 678 -43.95 -29.33 38.68
CA PRO A 678 -44.72 -30.58 38.58
C PRO A 678 -45.33 -30.84 37.20
N ALA A 679 -45.74 -29.77 36.50
CA ALA A 679 -46.29 -29.85 35.13
C ALA A 679 -45.28 -30.41 34.10
N GLY A 680 -43.98 -30.32 34.37
CA GLY A 680 -42.91 -30.87 33.53
C GLY A 680 -42.45 -32.27 33.93
N ALA A 681 -42.90 -32.80 35.08
CA ALA A 681 -42.36 -34.02 35.69
C ALA A 681 -42.47 -35.25 34.79
N ALA A 682 -43.63 -35.45 34.16
CA ALA A 682 -43.88 -36.59 33.26
C ALA A 682 -43.04 -36.53 31.97
N ALA A 683 -42.79 -35.32 31.45
CA ALA A 683 -41.94 -35.12 30.28
C ALA A 683 -40.46 -35.34 30.64
N ALA A 684 -40.02 -34.84 31.79
CA ALA A 684 -38.68 -35.09 32.31
C ALA A 684 -38.43 -36.58 32.60
N ASP A 685 -39.44 -37.31 33.08
CA ASP A 685 -39.35 -38.75 33.33
C ASP A 685 -39.20 -39.57 32.03
N ARG A 686 -39.88 -39.19 30.95
CA ARG A 686 -39.68 -39.82 29.63
C ARG A 686 -38.26 -39.60 29.09
N VAL A 687 -37.72 -38.39 29.24
CA VAL A 687 -36.33 -38.09 28.87
C VAL A 687 -35.34 -38.84 29.76
N ARG A 688 -35.61 -38.95 31.07
CA ARG A 688 -34.81 -39.75 32.01
C ARG A 688 -34.75 -41.22 31.59
N LEU A 689 -35.91 -41.86 31.38
CA LEU A 689 -36.00 -43.25 30.97
C LEU A 689 -35.29 -43.50 29.63
N ALA A 690 -35.41 -42.57 28.67
CA ALA A 690 -34.72 -42.68 27.39
C ALA A 690 -33.20 -42.52 27.53
N ALA A 691 -32.73 -41.62 28.39
CA ALA A 691 -31.31 -41.41 28.64
C ALA A 691 -30.69 -42.59 29.40
N GLU A 692 -31.38 -43.16 30.40
CA GLU A 692 -30.93 -44.37 31.11
C GLU A 692 -30.85 -45.58 30.18
N ARG A 693 -31.84 -45.78 29.29
CA ARG A 693 -31.80 -46.86 28.29
C ARG A 693 -30.65 -46.68 27.30
N ALA A 694 -30.34 -45.46 26.90
CA ALA A 694 -29.26 -45.16 25.97
C ALA A 694 -27.85 -45.49 26.52
N VAL A 695 -27.71 -45.73 27.82
CA VAL A 695 -26.47 -46.18 28.47
C VAL A 695 -26.28 -47.70 28.35
N PHE A 696 -27.38 -48.47 28.36
CA PHE A 696 -27.34 -49.94 28.37
C PHE A 696 -27.63 -50.58 27.00
N ASP A 697 -28.27 -49.85 26.10
CA ASP A 697 -28.61 -50.28 24.74
C ASP A 697 -28.54 -49.08 23.77
N ASP A 698 -28.56 -49.32 22.46
CA ASP A 698 -28.68 -48.32 21.40
C ASP A 698 -30.07 -47.66 21.40
N GLY A 699 -30.48 -47.09 22.54
CA GLY A 699 -31.71 -46.31 22.71
C GLY A 699 -31.83 -45.20 21.66
N PRO A 700 -33.01 -44.59 21.47
CA PRO A 700 -33.30 -43.72 20.34
C PRO A 700 -32.28 -42.57 20.22
N ARG A 701 -31.34 -42.75 19.30
CA ARG A 701 -30.33 -41.74 18.93
C ARG A 701 -30.82 -40.82 17.81
N GLU A 702 -32.02 -41.10 17.28
CA GLU A 702 -32.65 -40.29 16.25
C GLU A 702 -32.97 -38.88 16.81
N PRO A 703 -32.43 -37.82 16.19
CA PRO A 703 -32.77 -36.44 16.54
C PRO A 703 -34.27 -36.19 16.40
N GLY A 704 -34.86 -35.41 17.32
CA GLY A 704 -36.26 -34.99 17.22
C GLY A 704 -37.26 -35.80 18.06
N VAL A 705 -36.96 -37.06 18.41
CA VAL A 705 -37.89 -37.95 19.13
C VAL A 705 -38.28 -37.42 20.52
N LEU A 706 -37.33 -36.79 21.23
CA LEU A 706 -37.52 -36.28 22.59
C LEU A 706 -37.65 -34.76 22.66
N ASP A 707 -37.65 -34.07 21.51
CA ASP A 707 -37.63 -32.61 21.46
C ASP A 707 -38.88 -31.99 22.07
N ASP A 708 -40.05 -32.62 21.88
CA ASP A 708 -41.31 -32.16 22.49
C ASP A 708 -41.32 -32.31 24.01
N ASP A 709 -40.72 -33.38 24.52
CA ASP A 709 -40.64 -33.61 25.96
C ASP A 709 -39.63 -32.65 26.62
N VAL A 710 -38.50 -32.39 25.98
CA VAL A 710 -37.56 -31.34 26.42
C VAL A 710 -38.21 -29.96 26.36
N ARG A 711 -38.96 -29.65 25.30
CA ARG A 711 -39.72 -28.39 25.18
C ARG A 711 -40.73 -28.23 26.32
N ARG A 712 -41.50 -29.27 26.64
CA ARG A 712 -42.48 -29.27 27.75
C ARG A 712 -41.81 -29.10 29.11
N GLY A 713 -40.73 -29.84 29.37
CA GLY A 713 -39.96 -29.71 30.61
C GLY A 713 -39.37 -28.31 30.80
N ARG A 714 -38.81 -27.73 29.74
CA ARG A 714 -38.23 -26.37 29.78
C ARG A 714 -39.29 -25.29 29.96
N ARG A 715 -40.44 -25.40 29.28
CA ARG A 715 -41.56 -24.46 29.47
C ARG A 715 -42.08 -24.52 30.91
N ALA A 716 -42.29 -25.71 31.46
CA ALA A 716 -42.73 -25.87 32.83
C ALA A 716 -41.74 -25.26 33.85
N LEU A 717 -40.43 -25.42 33.64
CA LEU A 717 -39.40 -24.79 34.47
C LEU A 717 -39.40 -23.26 34.35
N ALA A 718 -39.55 -22.73 33.13
CA ALA A 718 -39.69 -21.29 32.92
C ALA A 718 -40.96 -20.76 33.59
N ASP A 719 -42.07 -21.49 33.50
CA ASP A 719 -43.35 -21.12 34.11
C ASP A 719 -43.32 -21.16 35.65
N ALA A 720 -42.40 -21.91 36.24
CA ALA A 720 -42.17 -21.94 37.68
C ALA A 720 -41.33 -20.75 38.22
N LEU A 721 -40.82 -19.88 37.33
CA LEU A 721 -40.05 -18.68 37.69
C LEU A 721 -40.93 -17.42 37.71
N PRO A 722 -40.60 -16.40 38.53
CA PRO A 722 -41.24 -15.10 38.44
C PRO A 722 -40.90 -14.40 37.11
N PRO A 723 -41.76 -13.52 36.58
CA PRO A 723 -41.63 -12.95 35.23
C PRO A 723 -40.27 -12.32 34.93
N TRP A 724 -39.71 -11.58 35.89
CA TRP A 724 -38.39 -10.95 35.74
C TRP A 724 -37.24 -11.98 35.66
N ARG A 725 -37.32 -13.10 36.39
CA ARG A 725 -36.33 -14.18 36.29
C ARG A 725 -36.46 -14.96 35.00
N ARG A 726 -37.66 -15.08 34.43
CA ARG A 726 -37.86 -15.69 33.10
C ARG A 726 -37.10 -14.91 32.04
N VAL A 727 -37.27 -13.59 32.03
CA VAL A 727 -36.56 -12.68 31.11
C VAL A 727 -35.05 -12.74 31.34
N LEU A 728 -34.61 -12.66 32.60
CA LEU A 728 -33.17 -12.71 32.93
C LEU A 728 -32.53 -14.05 32.57
N SER A 729 -33.23 -15.18 32.80
CA SER A 729 -32.75 -16.51 32.40
C SER A 729 -32.73 -16.73 30.89
N ALA A 730 -33.53 -15.97 30.13
CA ALA A 730 -33.52 -16.01 28.67
C ALA A 730 -32.39 -15.16 28.07
N LEU A 731 -32.12 -13.98 28.66
CA LEU A 731 -31.08 -13.05 28.21
C LEU A 731 -29.68 -13.45 28.68
N LEU A 732 -29.54 -13.92 29.93
CA LEU A 732 -28.28 -14.31 30.56
C LEU A 732 -28.43 -15.66 31.28
N PRO A 733 -28.53 -16.78 30.53
CA PRO A 733 -28.76 -18.09 31.11
C PRO A 733 -27.58 -18.53 32.00
N PRO A 734 -27.81 -18.82 33.29
CA PRO A 734 -26.77 -19.28 34.22
C PRO A 734 -25.98 -20.51 33.74
N SER A 735 -26.58 -21.37 32.92
CA SER A 735 -25.93 -22.56 32.38
C SER A 735 -24.80 -22.26 31.37
N LEU A 736 -24.70 -21.04 30.83
CA LEU A 736 -23.59 -20.65 29.96
C LEU A 736 -22.28 -20.42 30.72
N PHE A 737 -22.38 -19.94 31.96
CA PHE A 737 -21.24 -19.55 32.78
C PHE A 737 -20.81 -20.66 33.74
N ARG A 738 -21.56 -21.78 33.78
CA ARG A 738 -21.34 -22.89 34.71
C ARG A 738 -21.49 -24.20 33.94
N VAL A 739 -20.33 -24.75 33.55
CA VAL A 739 -20.25 -25.95 32.73
C VAL A 739 -20.80 -27.16 33.50
N VAL A 740 -21.83 -27.78 32.94
CA VAL A 740 -22.16 -29.19 33.21
C VAL A 740 -21.16 -30.02 32.40
N PRO A 741 -20.24 -30.77 33.04
CA PRO A 741 -19.28 -31.59 32.30
C PRO A 741 -20.02 -32.65 31.46
N PRO A 742 -19.53 -32.99 30.26
CA PRO A 742 -20.02 -34.17 29.55
C PRO A 742 -19.66 -35.43 30.36
N LEU A 743 -20.59 -36.39 30.44
CA LEU A 743 -20.31 -37.72 30.96
C LEU A 743 -19.23 -38.36 30.07
N HIS A 744 -18.12 -38.77 30.67
CA HIS A 744 -17.17 -39.68 30.04
C HIS A 744 -17.78 -41.09 30.07
N ASP A 745 -17.86 -41.74 28.91
CA ASP A 745 -18.13 -43.17 28.83
C ASP A 745 -16.94 -43.92 29.43
N GLU A 746 -17.12 -44.55 30.59
CA GLU A 746 -16.26 -45.65 31.08
C GLU A 746 -16.67 -46.97 30.42
#